data_AF-A0A1Y4G3B5-F1
#
_entry.id   AF-A0A1Y4G3B5-F1
#
_cell.length_a   1.000
_cell.length_b   1.000
_cell.length_c   1.000
_cell.angle_alpha   90.00
_cell.angle_beta   90.00
_cell.angle_gamma   90.00
#
_symmetry.space_group_name_H-M   'P 1'
#
loop_
_entity.id
_entity.type
_entity.pdbx_description
1 polymer ?
#
loop_
_entity_poly.entity_id
_entity_poly.type
_entity_poly.pdbx_seq_one_letter_code
_entity_poly.pdbx_strand_id
1 'polypeptide(L)'
;MAIEMKRLEEVARLFDDRCAPVRGAQRLLRKGPYRLYVETGFVPFDDYAFEGRFLLLGSVCNVEAPTGCLQVTEARGKFSATDLYHVIACDDDEDTAYLRHVLSRIPASAHADMGGQIVRLTESSLRHIPVPWPDARVRRAVRRRLDECEAFERDCASRNRRLFEKGVETYREAARRSARAMELGTACAVRGGSPLSADRRSAKGALPVVSSQGVVARTDEVGVSGPCVVVGQAGQYLVAHMMPEGAYPLADTVALTVDSSSPLTVDALVFALASLGIRPRLRVVDHVVEALALPLEKLAALEVPLIGEDERDARHAEMRAILQEIEAREREARTARAAAAALVDGLLAGREEAVAPLSGPTAREELEALVRDVRSDLPCAEGAVASMFDAAWEVLPVLFVRLADGGASWARVLSAEDPLKQVDAELECFAARDEGLSFLGDLALSTSSLDASSQRRMVERVRDLRIGHEGGALLRWLALRNELDPDAPCPASVSGLVARIALAFNPSAVQAYDPHLGTGDALASFRRLVPAVRCSGQTVRFSDALAAKMAARCEGWSFDDGALAVGSALSDDAHAGELADVVVSVLPPNQGEWTDRAPDPDDARWKFGIPPRNKANLAWVQQAFAHRASGGIAVLAASNAVLHESRGCEPRVRAAMISSGCVRAVVSLPGGLFDDGRAPLSIVVLGDERTAPFETLFVNALECGVPGASAAARELPIRACERIVSTVERWAATGSCPSAPGFARSVPVREIAAAGDLAPWSYV
;
A
#
# COMPACT_ATOMS: atom_id res chain seq x y z
N MET A 1 -7.27 -25.77 20.63
CA MET A 1 -7.36 -25.85 19.16
C MET A 1 -6.05 -26.44 18.71
N ALA A 2 -5.97 -27.74 18.41
CA ALA A 2 -4.66 -28.38 18.27
C ALA A 2 -3.95 -27.93 16.99
N ILE A 3 -2.75 -27.35 17.11
CA ILE A 3 -1.81 -27.23 15.99
C ILE A 3 -1.27 -28.64 15.73
N GLU A 4 -1.80 -29.32 14.71
CA GLU A 4 -1.31 -30.64 14.31
C GLU A 4 -0.03 -30.48 13.49
N MET A 5 1.03 -31.21 13.83
CA MET A 5 2.25 -31.27 13.02
C MET A 5 2.09 -32.37 11.97
N LYS A 6 2.06 -32.00 10.70
CA LYS A 6 1.95 -32.94 9.56
C LYS A 6 3.26 -33.03 8.82
N ARG A 7 3.50 -34.14 8.11
CA ARG A 7 4.57 -34.19 7.11
C ARG A 7 4.15 -33.40 5.88
N LEU A 8 5.12 -32.80 5.20
CA LEU A 8 4.85 -32.00 4.00
C LEU A 8 4.08 -32.80 2.93
N GLU A 9 4.37 -34.10 2.76
CA GLU A 9 3.68 -34.97 1.82
C GLU A 9 2.18 -35.21 2.12
N GLU A 10 1.76 -34.99 3.37
CA GLU A 10 0.35 -35.13 3.77
C GLU A 10 -0.50 -33.91 3.36
N VAL A 11 0.16 -32.78 3.06
CA VAL A 11 -0.51 -31.49 2.83
C VAL A 11 -0.18 -30.88 1.47
N ALA A 12 0.91 -31.30 0.84
CA ALA A 12 1.36 -30.80 -0.47
C ALA A 12 1.80 -31.95 -1.38
N ARG A 13 1.50 -31.81 -2.67
CA ARG A 13 1.93 -32.73 -3.72
C ARG A 13 3.25 -32.25 -4.32
N LEU A 14 4.14 -33.20 -4.64
CA LEU A 14 5.39 -32.95 -5.35
C LEU A 14 5.19 -33.21 -6.86
N PHE A 15 5.81 -32.38 -7.69
CA PHE A 15 5.66 -32.39 -9.15
C PHE A 15 7.01 -32.39 -9.88
N ASP A 16 8.03 -33.00 -9.26
CA ASP A 16 9.39 -33.04 -9.79
C ASP A 16 9.47 -33.82 -11.11
N ASP A 17 8.52 -34.73 -11.36
CA ASP A 17 8.36 -35.48 -12.60
C ASP A 17 8.10 -34.59 -13.84
N ARG A 18 7.55 -33.39 -13.62
CA ARG A 18 7.30 -32.39 -14.65
C ARG A 18 8.48 -31.44 -14.87
N CYS A 19 9.53 -31.52 -14.04
CA CYS A 19 10.74 -30.72 -14.22
C CYS A 19 11.63 -31.32 -15.29
N ALA A 20 12.14 -30.49 -16.19
CA ALA A 20 12.96 -30.94 -17.31
C ALA A 20 14.39 -30.39 -17.20
N PRO A 21 15.43 -31.21 -17.42
CA PRO A 21 16.80 -30.75 -17.48
C PRO A 21 17.03 -29.95 -18.77
N VAL A 22 16.99 -28.62 -18.69
CA VAL A 22 17.29 -27.73 -19.82
C VAL A 22 18.76 -27.30 -19.75
N ARG A 23 19.58 -27.75 -20.70
CA ARG A 23 21.03 -27.45 -20.74
C ARG A 23 21.30 -26.00 -21.14
N GLY A 24 22.41 -25.43 -20.67
CA GLY A 24 22.79 -24.01 -20.90
C GLY A 24 22.71 -23.54 -22.36
N ALA A 25 23.15 -24.35 -23.33
CA ALA A 25 23.07 -23.99 -24.76
C ALA A 25 21.63 -23.86 -25.27
N GLN A 26 20.69 -24.69 -24.76
CA GLN A 26 19.27 -24.62 -25.14
C GLN A 26 18.60 -23.38 -24.53
N ARG A 27 19.02 -22.97 -23.33
CA ARG A 27 18.49 -21.77 -22.64
C ARG A 27 18.75 -20.48 -23.42
N LEU A 28 19.87 -20.41 -24.17
CA LEU A 28 20.22 -19.23 -24.98
C LEU A 28 19.43 -19.14 -26.29
N LEU A 29 19.01 -20.28 -26.84
CA LEU A 29 18.35 -20.39 -28.15
C LEU A 29 16.82 -20.35 -28.05
N ARG A 30 16.25 -20.82 -26.93
CA ARG A 30 14.80 -20.92 -26.69
C ARG A 30 14.30 -19.72 -25.91
N LYS A 31 13.85 -18.68 -26.62
CA LYS A 31 13.27 -17.47 -26.03
C LYS A 31 11.76 -17.44 -26.23
N GLY A 32 11.04 -17.07 -25.19
CA GLY A 32 9.59 -16.91 -25.26
C GLY A 32 9.01 -16.20 -24.04
N PRO A 33 7.67 -16.16 -23.92
CA PRO A 33 6.98 -15.34 -22.93
C PRO A 33 6.96 -15.95 -21.52
N TYR A 34 7.32 -17.23 -21.37
CA TYR A 34 7.22 -17.95 -20.11
C TYR A 34 8.53 -17.90 -19.33
N ARG A 35 8.47 -18.19 -18.02
CA ARG A 35 9.65 -18.22 -17.15
C ARG A 35 10.18 -19.64 -17.03
N LEU A 36 11.47 -19.85 -17.27
CA LEU A 36 12.18 -21.07 -16.87
C LEU A 36 13.03 -20.76 -15.63
N TYR A 37 12.72 -21.40 -14.50
CA TYR A 37 13.49 -21.25 -13.27
C TYR A 37 14.78 -22.08 -13.32
N VAL A 38 15.91 -21.43 -13.06
CA VAL A 38 17.28 -21.94 -13.18
C VAL A 38 18.08 -21.65 -11.91
N GLU A 39 19.37 -21.96 -11.86
CA GLU A 39 20.25 -21.81 -10.69
C GLU A 39 20.15 -20.41 -10.05
N THR A 40 20.07 -19.37 -10.89
CA THR A 40 20.02 -17.95 -10.49
C THR A 40 18.77 -17.26 -11.04
N GLY A 41 17.62 -17.54 -10.43
CA GLY A 41 16.36 -16.89 -10.79
C GLY A 41 15.68 -17.54 -12.00
N PHE A 42 15.32 -16.74 -13.00
CA PHE A 42 14.63 -17.25 -14.19
C PHE A 42 15.12 -16.62 -15.49
N VAL A 43 14.94 -17.34 -16.59
CA VAL A 43 15.17 -16.86 -17.96
C VAL A 43 13.89 -16.96 -18.80
N PRO A 44 13.72 -16.09 -19.83
CA PRO A 44 12.61 -16.24 -20.78
C PRO A 44 12.69 -17.56 -21.52
N PHE A 45 11.55 -18.21 -21.75
CA PHE A 45 11.45 -19.55 -22.32
C PHE A 45 10.20 -19.70 -23.18
N ASP A 46 10.27 -20.55 -24.19
CA ASP A 46 9.24 -20.77 -25.22
C ASP A 46 8.16 -21.77 -24.83
N ASP A 47 8.30 -22.46 -23.69
CA ASP A 47 7.40 -23.53 -23.26
C ASP A 47 7.08 -23.47 -21.75
N TYR A 48 5.99 -24.10 -21.32
CA TYR A 48 5.58 -24.15 -19.91
C TYR A 48 5.13 -25.55 -19.48
N ALA A 49 5.68 -26.02 -18.36
CA ALA A 49 5.29 -27.30 -17.75
C ALA A 49 4.24 -27.12 -16.64
N PHE A 50 4.09 -25.91 -16.09
CA PHE A 50 3.25 -25.59 -14.95
C PHE A 50 2.35 -24.39 -15.24
N GLU A 51 1.13 -24.42 -14.71
CA GLU A 51 0.16 -23.34 -14.76
C GLU A 51 -0.58 -23.28 -13.41
N GLY A 52 -0.49 -22.15 -12.71
CA GLY A 52 -1.09 -21.97 -11.38
C GLY A 52 -0.11 -21.37 -10.37
N ARG A 53 -0.29 -21.68 -9.07
CA ARG A 53 0.60 -21.26 -7.98
C ARG A 53 1.35 -22.47 -7.42
N PHE A 54 2.67 -22.40 -7.42
CA PHE A 54 3.54 -23.46 -6.91
C PHE A 54 4.68 -22.84 -6.10
N LEU A 55 5.29 -23.65 -5.23
CA LEU A 55 6.52 -23.32 -4.53
C LEU A 55 7.67 -24.13 -5.11
N LEU A 56 8.78 -23.46 -5.35
CA LEU A 56 10.03 -24.03 -5.83
C LEU A 56 11.04 -24.01 -4.68
N LEU A 57 11.51 -25.18 -4.26
CA LEU A 57 12.59 -25.32 -3.27
C LEU A 57 13.84 -25.82 -3.98
N GLY A 58 15.01 -25.25 -3.70
CA GLY A 58 16.25 -25.73 -4.30
C GLY A 58 16.50 -27.20 -3.95
N SER A 59 16.73 -28.05 -4.96
CA SER A 59 17.14 -29.45 -4.78
C SER A 59 18.66 -29.56 -4.65
N VAL A 60 19.38 -28.89 -5.54
CA VAL A 60 20.85 -28.87 -5.63
C VAL A 60 21.27 -27.45 -5.99
N CYS A 61 22.12 -26.83 -5.14
CA CYS A 61 22.43 -25.40 -5.19
C CYS A 61 21.20 -24.52 -4.89
N ASN A 62 21.38 -23.38 -4.21
CA ASN A 62 20.29 -22.48 -3.81
C ASN A 62 19.23 -23.14 -2.90
N VAL A 63 19.66 -24.06 -2.03
CA VAL A 63 18.82 -24.74 -1.02
C VAL A 63 18.58 -23.84 0.20
N GLU A 64 19.57 -23.00 0.52
CA GLU A 64 19.60 -22.15 1.71
C GLU A 64 19.53 -20.67 1.32
N ALA A 65 18.60 -19.96 1.93
CA ALA A 65 18.49 -18.51 1.83
C ALA A 65 19.57 -17.82 2.68
N PRO A 66 19.90 -16.53 2.46
CA PRO A 66 20.84 -15.78 3.32
C PRO A 66 20.47 -15.76 4.82
N THR A 67 19.23 -16.09 5.15
CA THR A 67 18.72 -16.22 6.52
C THR A 67 19.13 -17.53 7.21
N GLY A 68 19.69 -18.50 6.48
CA GLY A 68 19.97 -19.85 6.95
C GLY A 68 18.78 -20.82 6.86
N CYS A 69 17.62 -20.34 6.41
CA CYS A 69 16.42 -21.14 6.22
C CYS A 69 16.33 -21.69 4.79
N LEU A 70 15.37 -22.59 4.54
CA LEU A 70 15.09 -23.09 3.19
C LEU A 70 14.78 -21.93 2.24
N GLN A 71 15.43 -21.94 1.08
CA GLN A 71 15.14 -21.02 -0.01
C GLN A 71 13.86 -21.48 -0.72
N VAL A 72 12.78 -20.72 -0.52
CA VAL A 72 11.47 -21.00 -1.12
C VAL A 72 11.12 -19.88 -2.10
N THR A 73 10.92 -20.25 -3.36
CA THR A 73 10.53 -19.32 -4.41
C THR A 73 9.10 -19.60 -4.86
N GLU A 74 8.23 -18.60 -4.78
CA GLU A 74 6.86 -18.75 -5.28
C GLU A 74 6.79 -18.49 -6.78
N ALA A 75 6.29 -19.46 -7.54
CA ALA A 75 6.05 -19.36 -8.97
C ALA A 75 4.55 -19.25 -9.25
N ARG A 76 4.16 -18.31 -10.11
CA ARG A 76 2.76 -18.03 -10.46
C ARG A 76 2.56 -17.93 -11.97
N GLY A 77 1.41 -18.38 -12.45
CA GLY A 77 1.03 -18.35 -13.86
C GLY A 77 1.68 -19.50 -14.63
N LYS A 78 1.99 -19.27 -15.91
CA LYS A 78 2.63 -20.26 -16.79
C LYS A 78 4.15 -20.20 -16.67
N PHE A 79 4.79 -21.31 -16.27
CA PHE A 79 6.24 -21.40 -16.11
C PHE A 79 6.76 -22.83 -16.27
N SER A 80 8.08 -22.97 -16.33
CA SER A 80 8.83 -24.23 -16.28
C SER A 80 9.90 -24.14 -15.19
N ALA A 81 10.28 -25.28 -14.61
CA ALA A 81 11.38 -25.37 -13.66
C ALA A 81 12.37 -26.45 -14.11
N THR A 82 13.64 -26.22 -13.81
CA THR A 82 14.71 -27.21 -14.01
C THR A 82 14.69 -28.25 -12.89
N ASP A 83 15.41 -29.35 -13.09
CA ASP A 83 15.64 -30.43 -12.11
C ASP A 83 16.44 -29.98 -10.85
N LEU A 84 16.83 -28.71 -10.82
CA LEU A 84 17.45 -28.03 -9.68
C LEU A 84 16.44 -27.58 -8.62
N TYR A 85 15.16 -27.77 -8.87
CA TYR A 85 14.09 -27.42 -7.95
C TYR A 85 13.20 -28.63 -7.66
N HIS A 86 12.74 -28.69 -6.42
CA HIS A 86 11.54 -29.42 -6.05
C HIS A 86 10.33 -28.51 -6.24
N VAL A 87 9.28 -29.00 -6.90
CA VAL A 87 8.06 -28.22 -7.17
C VAL A 87 6.90 -28.77 -6.37
N ILE A 88 6.33 -27.94 -5.50
CA ILE A 88 5.23 -28.36 -4.62
C ILE A 88 4.03 -27.42 -4.72
N ALA A 89 2.84 -27.98 -4.49
CA ALA A 89 1.61 -27.21 -4.29
C ALA A 89 0.61 -27.99 -3.42
N CYS A 90 -0.23 -27.26 -2.69
CA CYS A 90 -1.41 -27.82 -2.04
C CYS A 90 -2.57 -27.92 -3.05
N ASP A 91 -3.66 -28.57 -2.63
CA ASP A 91 -4.90 -28.61 -3.42
C ASP A 91 -5.56 -27.22 -3.53
N ASP A 92 -5.24 -26.30 -2.60
CA ASP A 92 -5.75 -24.92 -2.54
C ASP A 92 -4.60 -23.89 -2.59
N ASP A 93 -4.84 -22.80 -3.31
CA ASP A 93 -3.88 -21.71 -3.53
C ASP A 93 -3.54 -20.93 -2.25
N GLU A 94 -4.49 -20.88 -1.29
CA GLU A 94 -4.32 -20.21 0.00
C GLU A 94 -3.41 -21.03 0.91
N ASP A 95 -3.59 -22.35 0.91
CA ASP A 95 -2.75 -23.30 1.64
C ASP A 95 -1.32 -23.34 1.08
N THR A 96 -1.17 -23.26 -0.24
CA THR A 96 0.14 -23.12 -0.90
C THR A 96 0.85 -21.83 -0.46
N ALA A 97 0.12 -20.72 -0.35
CA ALA A 97 0.68 -19.46 0.12
C ALA A 97 1.02 -19.48 1.63
N TYR A 98 0.24 -20.18 2.45
CA TYR A 98 0.56 -20.43 3.85
C TYR A 98 1.87 -21.22 3.99
N LEU A 99 2.03 -22.31 3.23
CA LEU A 99 3.26 -23.12 3.25
C LEU A 99 4.50 -22.32 2.89
N ARG A 100 4.42 -21.36 1.97
CA ARG A 100 5.54 -20.49 1.63
C ARG A 100 6.14 -19.84 2.88
N HIS A 101 5.29 -19.27 3.73
CA HIS A 101 5.70 -18.57 4.95
C HIS A 101 6.35 -19.52 5.96
N VAL A 102 5.74 -20.69 6.16
CA VAL A 102 6.21 -21.72 7.10
C VAL A 102 7.57 -22.28 6.64
N LEU A 103 7.65 -22.75 5.39
CA LEU A 103 8.85 -23.38 4.85
C LEU A 103 10.04 -22.42 4.81
N SER A 104 9.81 -21.12 4.52
CA SER A 104 10.85 -20.09 4.51
C SER A 104 11.47 -19.80 5.89
N ARG A 105 10.93 -20.38 6.96
CA ARG A 105 11.45 -20.25 8.33
C ARG A 105 12.08 -21.53 8.88
N ILE A 106 12.03 -22.63 8.12
CA ILE A 106 12.64 -23.89 8.52
C ILE A 106 14.15 -23.83 8.22
N PRO A 107 15.05 -24.08 9.19
CA PRO A 107 16.49 -24.10 8.95
C PRO A 107 16.86 -25.12 7.88
N ALA A 108 17.63 -24.70 6.86
CA ALA A 108 18.06 -25.61 5.80
C ALA A 108 18.93 -26.73 6.37
N SER A 109 19.80 -26.40 7.33
CA SER A 109 20.69 -27.35 8.01
C SER A 109 19.98 -28.48 8.76
N ALA A 110 18.68 -28.36 9.03
CA ALA A 110 17.89 -29.41 9.69
C ALA A 110 17.46 -30.53 8.73
N HIS A 111 17.42 -30.26 7.42
CA HIS A 111 16.83 -31.17 6.43
C HIS A 111 17.68 -31.38 5.17
N ALA A 112 18.62 -30.47 4.89
CA ALA A 112 19.56 -30.56 3.78
C ALA A 112 20.89 -31.17 4.25
N ASP A 113 21.55 -31.90 3.35
CA ASP A 113 22.92 -32.36 3.54
C ASP A 113 23.88 -31.17 3.34
N MET A 114 24.44 -30.70 4.45
CA MET A 114 25.40 -29.59 4.51
C MET A 114 26.86 -30.06 4.55
N GLY A 115 27.12 -31.38 4.61
CA GLY A 115 28.46 -31.94 4.82
C GLY A 115 29.27 -32.12 3.53
N GLY A 116 28.61 -32.10 2.37
CA GLY A 116 29.24 -32.25 1.06
C GLY A 116 29.76 -30.93 0.46
N GLN A 117 30.50 -31.02 -0.66
CA GLN A 117 30.90 -29.84 -1.45
C GLN A 117 29.70 -29.10 -2.07
N ILE A 118 28.53 -29.74 -2.14
CA ILE A 118 27.30 -29.19 -2.70
C ILE A 118 26.17 -29.44 -1.70
N VAL A 119 25.52 -28.36 -1.24
CA VAL A 119 24.34 -28.45 -0.38
C VAL A 119 23.18 -29.06 -1.16
N ARG A 120 22.54 -30.09 -0.59
CA ARG A 120 21.47 -30.84 -1.26
C ARG A 120 20.27 -31.07 -0.34
N LEU A 121 19.08 -30.75 -0.83
CA LEU A 121 17.82 -31.23 -0.25
C LEU A 121 17.36 -32.44 -1.06
N THR A 122 17.12 -33.57 -0.39
CA THR A 122 16.59 -34.76 -1.08
C THR A 122 15.07 -34.74 -1.07
N GLU A 123 14.45 -35.37 -2.07
CA GLU A 123 13.00 -35.53 -2.13
C GLU A 123 12.46 -36.24 -0.87
N SER A 124 13.18 -37.26 -0.38
CA SER A 124 12.83 -37.96 0.87
C SER A 124 12.86 -37.01 2.06
N SER A 125 13.93 -36.21 2.21
CA SER A 125 14.03 -35.21 3.28
C SER A 125 12.87 -34.20 3.19
N LEU A 126 12.58 -33.70 1.98
CA LEU A 126 11.52 -32.73 1.72
C LEU A 126 10.14 -33.25 2.14
N ARG A 127 9.79 -34.48 1.74
CA ARG A 127 8.51 -35.13 2.08
C ARG A 127 8.27 -35.22 3.59
N HIS A 128 9.34 -35.42 4.35
CA HIS A 128 9.30 -35.63 5.80
C HIS A 128 9.47 -34.35 6.63
N ILE A 129 9.56 -33.18 5.99
CA ILE A 129 9.62 -31.91 6.73
C ILE A 129 8.34 -31.75 7.56
N PRO A 130 8.45 -31.55 8.89
CA PRO A 130 7.30 -31.31 9.74
C PRO A 130 6.79 -29.88 9.53
N VAL A 131 5.49 -29.74 9.26
CA VAL A 131 4.83 -28.46 9.06
C VAL A 131 3.64 -28.30 10.03
N PRO A 132 3.51 -27.16 10.73
CA PRO A 132 2.32 -26.87 11.52
C PRO A 132 1.11 -26.74 10.60
N TRP A 133 0.02 -27.42 10.95
CA TRP A 133 -1.18 -27.50 10.12
C TRP A 133 -2.46 -27.26 10.94
N PRO A 134 -2.67 -26.03 11.45
CA PRO A 134 -3.91 -25.68 12.14
C PRO A 134 -5.11 -25.66 11.17
N ASP A 135 -6.33 -25.49 11.68
CA ASP A 135 -7.55 -25.41 10.86
C ASP A 135 -7.44 -24.37 9.74
N ALA A 136 -8.14 -24.61 8.62
CA ALA A 136 -8.06 -23.78 7.41
C ALA A 136 -8.31 -22.28 7.68
N ARG A 137 -9.25 -21.97 8.59
CA ARG A 137 -9.53 -20.60 9.03
C ARG A 137 -8.30 -19.93 9.65
N VAL A 138 -7.59 -20.64 10.54
CA VAL A 138 -6.38 -20.13 11.20
C VAL A 138 -5.24 -19.99 10.19
N ARG A 139 -5.08 -20.95 9.27
CA ARG A 139 -4.06 -20.84 8.19
C ARG A 139 -4.27 -19.59 7.34
N ARG A 140 -5.51 -19.31 6.93
CA ARG A 140 -5.85 -18.09 6.17
C ARG A 140 -5.57 -16.81 6.97
N ALA A 141 -5.92 -16.79 8.25
CA ALA A 141 -5.68 -15.63 9.13
C ALA A 141 -4.18 -15.37 9.36
N VAL A 142 -3.40 -16.42 9.64
CA VAL A 142 -1.93 -16.34 9.75
C VAL A 142 -1.34 -15.81 8.46
N ARG A 143 -1.70 -16.42 7.32
CA ARG A 143 -1.21 -16.00 6.01
C ARG A 143 -1.55 -14.54 5.73
N ARG A 144 -2.80 -14.12 5.93
CA ARG A 144 -3.23 -12.72 5.76
C ARG A 144 -2.34 -11.78 6.58
N ARG A 145 -2.11 -12.11 7.86
CA ARG A 145 -1.29 -11.29 8.74
C ARG A 145 0.17 -11.19 8.26
N LEU A 146 0.74 -12.29 7.79
CA LEU A 146 2.11 -12.31 7.28
C LEU A 146 2.23 -11.55 5.94
N ASP A 147 1.24 -11.68 5.06
CA ASP A 147 1.18 -10.92 3.80
C ASP A 147 1.00 -9.41 4.05
N GLU A 148 0.20 -9.02 5.06
CA GLU A 148 0.07 -7.63 5.53
C GLU A 148 1.40 -7.09 6.05
N CYS A 149 2.14 -7.86 6.85
CA CYS A 149 3.47 -7.46 7.32
C CYS A 149 4.46 -7.28 6.16
N GLU A 150 4.54 -8.24 5.22
CA GLU A 150 5.38 -8.13 4.03
C GLU A 150 4.97 -6.95 3.12
N ALA A 151 3.68 -6.66 3.02
CA ALA A 151 3.16 -5.51 2.30
C ALA A 151 3.55 -4.20 2.96
N PHE A 152 3.38 -4.11 4.28
CA PHE A 152 3.77 -2.95 5.07
C PHE A 152 5.28 -2.69 4.96
N GLU A 153 6.11 -3.73 5.02
CA GLU A 153 7.56 -3.58 4.81
C GLU A 153 7.91 -3.04 3.42
N ARG A 154 7.24 -3.53 2.37
CA ARG A 154 7.44 -3.05 0.99
C ARG A 154 6.96 -1.61 0.80
N ASP A 155 5.79 -1.26 1.32
CA ASP A 155 5.28 0.12 1.30
C ASP A 155 6.19 1.06 2.07
N CYS A 156 6.62 0.66 3.28
CA CYS A 156 7.58 1.41 4.09
C CYS A 156 8.88 1.66 3.32
N ALA A 157 9.48 0.63 2.72
CA ALA A 157 10.68 0.77 1.91
C ALA A 157 10.46 1.71 0.70
N SER A 158 9.34 1.56 -0.01
CA SER A 158 9.01 2.40 -1.17
C SER A 158 8.80 3.86 -0.79
N ARG A 159 8.07 4.13 0.29
CA ARG A 159 7.81 5.50 0.78
C ARG A 159 9.08 6.15 1.31
N ASN A 160 9.87 5.43 2.10
CA ASN A 160 11.14 5.94 2.60
C ASN A 160 12.07 6.31 1.44
N ARG A 161 12.12 5.50 0.37
CA ARG A 161 12.86 5.85 -0.85
C ARG A 161 12.34 7.15 -1.48
N ARG A 162 11.02 7.28 -1.68
CA ARG A 162 10.42 8.51 -2.26
C ARG A 162 10.71 9.74 -1.42
N LEU A 163 10.53 9.65 -0.11
CA LEU A 163 10.72 10.75 0.82
C LEU A 163 12.20 11.17 0.84
N PHE A 164 13.12 10.19 0.83
CA PHE A 164 14.54 10.47 0.76
C PHE A 164 14.94 11.16 -0.56
N GLU A 165 14.47 10.65 -1.71
CA GLU A 165 14.77 11.27 -3.01
C GLU A 165 14.18 12.68 -3.13
N LYS A 166 12.99 12.92 -2.57
CA LYS A 166 12.44 14.28 -2.44
C LYS A 166 13.39 15.18 -1.66
N GLY A 167 13.89 14.73 -0.51
CA GLY A 167 14.86 15.49 0.28
C GLY A 167 16.18 15.76 -0.46
N VAL A 168 16.66 14.80 -1.25
CA VAL A 168 17.86 14.98 -2.10
C VAL A 168 17.62 16.05 -3.16
N GLU A 169 16.45 16.05 -3.82
CA GLU A 169 16.14 17.06 -4.84
C GLU A 169 15.98 18.44 -4.21
N THR A 170 15.28 18.55 -3.06
CA THR A 170 15.19 19.80 -2.30
C THR A 170 16.58 20.35 -1.94
N TYR A 171 17.48 19.48 -1.48
CA TYR A 171 18.87 19.85 -1.20
C TYR A 171 19.57 20.36 -2.46
N ARG A 172 19.48 19.61 -3.55
CA ARG A 172 20.13 19.90 -4.82
C ARG A 172 19.67 21.23 -5.40
N GLU A 173 18.37 21.52 -5.36
CA GLU A 173 17.82 22.79 -5.82
C GLU A 173 18.32 23.97 -4.98
N ALA A 174 18.25 23.87 -3.65
CA ALA A 174 18.70 24.92 -2.74
C ALA A 174 20.21 25.20 -2.91
N ALA A 175 21.01 24.14 -3.02
CA ALA A 175 22.44 24.28 -3.23
C ALA A 175 22.79 24.83 -4.63
N ARG A 176 22.01 24.49 -5.67
CA ARG A 176 22.16 25.10 -7.01
C ARG A 176 21.88 26.60 -7.01
N ARG A 177 20.88 27.07 -6.24
CA ARG A 177 20.57 28.49 -6.12
C ARG A 177 21.70 29.29 -5.46
N SER A 178 22.41 28.68 -4.51
CA SER A 178 23.53 29.33 -3.83
C SER A 178 24.79 29.42 -4.72
N ALA A 179 24.98 28.45 -5.63
CA ALA A 179 26.20 28.25 -6.41
C ALA A 179 27.49 28.16 -5.57
N ARG A 180 27.38 27.82 -4.27
CA ARG A 180 28.51 27.64 -3.35
C ARG A 180 28.87 26.16 -3.26
N ALA A 181 30.16 25.88 -3.20
CA ALA A 181 30.69 24.55 -2.91
C ALA A 181 31.90 24.66 -1.98
N MET A 182 32.24 23.55 -1.33
CA MET A 182 33.35 23.43 -0.40
C MET A 182 33.88 22.00 -0.41
N GLU A 183 35.19 21.82 -0.33
CA GLU A 183 35.78 20.49 -0.13
C GLU A 183 35.22 19.81 1.14
N LEU A 184 34.83 18.54 1.01
CA LEU A 184 34.20 17.77 2.09
C LEU A 184 35.07 17.74 3.35
N GLY A 185 36.39 17.64 3.22
CA GLY A 185 37.33 17.65 4.34
C GLY A 185 37.43 19.00 5.07
N THR A 186 36.96 20.08 4.45
CA THR A 186 36.77 21.39 5.09
C THR A 186 35.40 21.49 5.75
N ALA A 187 34.38 20.88 5.14
CA ALA A 187 33.01 20.88 5.66
C ALA A 187 32.80 19.93 6.85
N CYS A 188 33.60 18.87 6.99
CA CYS A 188 33.49 17.90 8.08
C CYS A 188 34.85 17.29 8.44
N ALA A 189 34.98 16.85 9.69
CA ALA A 189 36.16 16.11 10.14
C ALA A 189 36.09 14.65 9.68
N VAL A 190 37.14 14.22 8.98
CA VAL A 190 37.28 12.89 8.37
C VAL A 190 38.17 12.01 9.26
N ARG A 191 37.63 10.90 9.78
CA ARG A 191 38.34 9.99 10.69
C ARG A 191 38.44 8.59 10.07
N GLY A 192 39.65 8.13 9.79
CA GLY A 192 39.89 6.78 9.28
C GLY A 192 39.54 5.70 10.31
N GLY A 193 38.98 4.59 9.84
CA GLY A 193 38.68 3.45 10.69
C GLY A 193 39.90 2.65 11.10
N SER A 194 39.74 1.81 12.11
CA SER A 194 40.82 1.02 12.73
C SER A 194 40.48 -0.47 12.74
N PRO A 195 41.47 -1.37 12.67
CA PRO A 195 41.23 -2.80 12.80
C PRO A 195 40.78 -3.15 14.22
N LEU A 196 39.73 -3.95 14.34
CA LEU A 196 39.21 -4.45 15.61
C LEU A 196 39.19 -5.99 15.60
N SER A 197 39.81 -6.62 16.59
CA SER A 197 39.88 -8.08 16.70
C SER A 197 38.52 -8.70 17.05
N ALA A 198 38.33 -9.98 16.71
CA ALA A 198 37.03 -10.64 16.85
C ALA A 198 36.57 -10.83 18.31
N ASP A 199 37.50 -10.99 19.24
CA ASP A 199 37.27 -11.09 20.69
C ASP A 199 36.70 -9.79 21.31
N ARG A 200 36.90 -8.66 20.63
CA ARG A 200 36.40 -7.33 21.05
C ARG A 200 35.10 -6.94 20.35
N ARG A 201 34.52 -7.85 19.57
CA ARG A 201 33.24 -7.69 18.88
C ARG A 201 32.18 -8.50 19.62
N SER A 202 31.10 -7.85 20.03
CA SER A 202 30.01 -8.49 20.77
C SER A 202 28.65 -8.06 20.22
N ALA A 203 27.58 -8.73 20.65
CA ALA A 203 26.21 -8.30 20.34
C ALA A 203 25.70 -7.17 21.27
N LYS A 204 26.41 -6.89 22.38
CA LYS A 204 25.92 -6.04 23.49
C LYS A 204 26.74 -4.78 23.77
N GLY A 205 27.81 -4.52 23.02
CA GLY A 205 28.69 -3.37 23.27
C GLY A 205 28.00 -2.01 23.07
N ALA A 206 28.60 -0.95 23.61
CA ALA A 206 28.06 0.41 23.56
C ALA A 206 27.95 0.98 22.14
N LEU A 207 28.99 0.86 21.31
CA LEU A 207 29.03 1.43 19.96
C LEU A 207 28.85 0.36 18.86
N PRO A 208 28.13 0.67 17.77
CA PRO A 208 28.10 -0.20 16.59
C PRO A 208 29.46 -0.21 15.88
N VAL A 209 29.94 -1.40 15.54
CA VAL A 209 31.15 -1.63 14.71
C VAL A 209 30.71 -1.67 13.26
N VAL A 210 31.26 -0.80 12.42
CA VAL A 210 30.78 -0.57 11.05
C VAL A 210 31.89 -0.88 10.05
N SER A 211 31.61 -1.76 9.09
CA SER A 211 32.44 -2.02 7.91
C SER A 211 31.80 -1.41 6.65
N SER A 212 32.45 -1.58 5.51
CA SER A 212 31.86 -1.28 4.19
C SER A 212 30.56 -2.03 3.90
N GLN A 213 30.29 -3.12 4.60
CA GLN A 213 29.04 -3.88 4.49
C GLN A 213 27.95 -3.40 5.47
N GLY A 214 28.29 -2.47 6.36
CA GLY A 214 27.40 -1.92 7.39
C GLY A 214 27.77 -2.38 8.79
N VAL A 215 26.79 -2.36 9.70
CA VAL A 215 27.01 -2.76 11.10
C VAL A 215 27.25 -4.27 11.19
N VAL A 216 28.45 -4.65 11.65
CA VAL A 216 28.87 -6.07 11.76
C VAL A 216 28.86 -6.60 13.19
N ALA A 217 28.99 -5.72 14.19
CA ALA A 217 28.99 -6.07 15.61
C ALA A 217 28.75 -4.82 16.47
N ARG A 218 28.92 -4.94 17.78
CA ARG A 218 29.06 -3.82 18.72
C ARG A 218 30.36 -3.97 19.53
N THR A 219 30.83 -2.88 20.13
CA THR A 219 32.05 -2.85 20.94
C THR A 219 31.96 -1.80 22.05
N ASP A 220 32.71 -2.00 23.12
CA ASP A 220 32.90 -1.02 24.21
C ASP A 220 34.20 -0.21 24.04
N GLU A 221 34.93 -0.46 22.95
CA GLU A 221 36.13 0.30 22.59
C GLU A 221 35.80 1.74 22.20
N VAL A 222 36.77 2.63 22.40
CA VAL A 222 36.64 4.05 22.06
C VAL A 222 36.54 4.20 20.55
N GLY A 223 35.42 4.74 20.08
CA GLY A 223 35.17 5.06 18.68
C GLY A 223 34.87 6.55 18.47
N VAL A 224 34.12 6.83 17.40
CA VAL A 224 33.55 8.16 17.16
C VAL A 224 32.30 8.32 18.01
N SER A 225 32.30 9.28 18.91
CA SER A 225 31.17 9.61 19.78
C SER A 225 30.21 10.61 19.13
N GLY A 226 28.91 10.37 19.25
CA GLY A 226 27.86 11.27 18.75
C GLY A 226 27.57 11.11 17.25
N PRO A 227 26.60 11.88 16.71
CA PRO A 227 26.11 11.70 15.35
C PRO A 227 27.23 11.76 14.31
N CYS A 228 27.33 10.73 13.46
CA CYS A 228 28.30 10.69 12.37
C CYS A 228 27.78 9.93 11.15
N VAL A 229 28.46 10.10 10.02
CA VAL A 229 28.21 9.32 8.80
C VAL A 229 29.43 8.45 8.52
N VAL A 230 29.28 7.13 8.54
CA VAL A 230 30.36 6.20 8.18
C VAL A 230 30.26 5.84 6.71
N VAL A 231 31.31 6.13 5.95
CA VAL A 231 31.41 5.83 4.51
C VAL A 231 32.37 4.67 4.31
N GLY A 232 31.97 3.68 3.53
CA GLY A 232 32.79 2.54 3.14
C GLY A 232 32.68 2.22 1.65
N GLN A 233 33.51 1.30 1.18
CA GLN A 233 33.55 0.94 -0.23
C GLN A 233 32.88 -0.40 -0.51
N ALA A 234 31.78 -0.41 -1.26
CA ALA A 234 31.07 -1.59 -1.71
C ALA A 234 31.36 -1.86 -3.20
N GLY A 235 32.36 -2.71 -3.47
CA GLY A 235 32.87 -2.91 -4.82
C GLY A 235 33.61 -1.67 -5.32
N GLN A 236 33.14 -1.06 -6.40
CA GLN A 236 33.70 0.19 -6.92
C GLN A 236 33.01 1.45 -6.38
N TYR A 237 31.92 1.30 -5.62
CA TYR A 237 31.07 2.41 -5.20
C TYR A 237 31.23 2.75 -3.72
N LEU A 238 31.01 4.01 -3.36
CA LEU A 238 30.93 4.45 -1.97
C LEU A 238 29.50 4.30 -1.41
N VAL A 239 29.39 3.79 -0.19
CA VAL A 239 28.14 3.65 0.55
C VAL A 239 28.27 4.32 1.91
N ALA A 240 27.21 5.02 2.34
CA ALA A 240 27.18 5.75 3.61
C ALA A 240 26.25 5.08 4.64
N HIS A 241 26.54 5.26 5.91
CA HIS A 241 25.74 4.77 7.03
C HIS A 241 25.61 5.87 8.08
N MET A 242 24.40 6.36 8.32
CA MET A 242 24.15 7.36 9.37
C MET A 242 24.09 6.69 10.75
N MET A 243 24.87 7.22 11.68
CA MET A 243 25.07 6.69 13.03
C MET A 243 24.67 7.76 14.05
N PRO A 244 23.43 7.74 14.59
CA PRO A 244 22.94 8.79 15.49
C PRO A 244 23.72 8.89 16.80
N GLU A 245 24.16 7.75 17.32
CA GLU A 245 24.82 7.64 18.63
C GLU A 245 26.35 7.59 18.53
N GLY A 246 26.88 7.52 17.30
CA GLY A 246 28.30 7.26 17.02
C GLY A 246 28.57 5.83 16.58
N ALA A 247 29.83 5.54 16.27
CA ALA A 247 30.26 4.26 15.72
C ALA A 247 31.75 4.01 15.91
N TYR A 248 32.13 2.72 15.83
CA TYR A 248 33.50 2.28 15.63
C TYR A 248 33.72 1.93 14.15
N PRO A 249 34.30 2.83 13.35
CA PRO A 249 34.63 2.55 11.94
C PRO A 249 35.77 1.53 11.84
N LEU A 250 35.57 0.47 11.06
CA LEU A 250 36.63 -0.49 10.72
C LEU A 250 37.57 0.05 9.64
N ALA A 251 38.74 -0.56 9.49
CA ALA A 251 39.81 -0.11 8.59
C ALA A 251 39.38 0.11 7.12
N ASP A 252 38.29 -0.51 6.67
CA ASP A 252 37.70 -0.35 5.33
C ASP A 252 36.67 0.79 5.25
N THR A 253 36.60 1.65 6.26
CA THR A 253 35.62 2.74 6.38
C THR A 253 36.24 4.03 6.92
N VAL A 254 35.52 5.13 6.73
CA VAL A 254 35.84 6.47 7.20
C VAL A 254 34.60 7.05 7.88
N ALA A 255 34.75 7.62 9.07
CA ALA A 255 33.68 8.34 9.75
C ALA A 255 33.79 9.85 9.51
N LEU A 256 32.67 10.46 9.14
CA LEU A 256 32.51 11.89 8.93
C LEU A 256 31.74 12.48 10.12
N THR A 257 32.35 13.43 10.81
CA THR A 257 31.74 14.16 11.94
C THR A 257 31.67 15.64 11.62
N VAL A 258 30.60 16.28 12.07
CA VAL A 258 30.36 17.70 11.83
C VAL A 258 30.36 18.44 13.16
N ASP A 259 31.10 19.54 13.25
CA ASP A 259 31.12 20.41 14.43
C ASP A 259 30.17 21.61 14.28
N SER A 260 30.02 22.39 15.35
CA SER A 260 29.12 23.56 15.37
C SER A 260 29.55 24.74 14.49
N SER A 261 30.79 24.74 13.98
CA SER A 261 31.31 25.77 13.08
C SER A 261 31.12 25.42 11.60
N SER A 262 30.77 24.17 11.30
CA SER A 262 30.51 23.71 9.95
C SER A 262 29.26 24.35 9.34
N PRO A 263 29.26 24.62 8.02
CA PRO A 263 28.05 25.03 7.30
C PRO A 263 27.02 23.91 7.12
N LEU A 264 27.33 22.66 7.52
CA LEU A 264 26.44 21.51 7.44
C LEU A 264 26.01 21.03 8.83
N THR A 265 24.91 20.29 8.88
CA THR A 265 24.61 19.39 10.00
C THR A 265 24.88 17.95 9.55
N VAL A 266 24.97 17.00 10.49
CA VAL A 266 25.08 15.57 10.14
C VAL A 266 23.88 15.12 9.29
N ASP A 267 22.68 15.62 9.59
CA ASP A 267 21.47 15.38 8.80
C ASP A 267 21.64 15.87 7.36
N ALA A 268 22.06 17.14 7.18
CA ALA A 268 22.26 17.74 5.86
C ALA A 268 23.40 17.08 5.08
N LEU A 269 24.44 16.61 5.77
CA LEU A 269 25.56 15.88 5.17
C LEU A 269 25.10 14.60 4.47
N VAL A 270 24.09 13.89 5.01
CA VAL A 270 23.52 12.70 4.35
C VAL A 270 22.95 13.05 2.98
N PHE A 271 22.19 14.14 2.87
CA PHE A 271 21.61 14.59 1.60
C PHE A 271 22.67 15.17 0.66
N ALA A 272 23.67 15.86 1.20
CA ALA A 272 24.78 16.39 0.43
C ALA A 272 25.57 15.26 -0.26
N LEU A 273 25.97 14.23 0.50
CA LEU A 273 26.63 13.04 -0.02
C LEU A 273 25.76 12.31 -1.03
N ALA A 274 24.47 12.16 -0.73
CA ALA A 274 23.53 11.52 -1.63
C ALA A 274 23.37 12.30 -2.94
N SER A 275 23.40 13.63 -2.92
CA SER A 275 23.32 14.48 -4.13
C SER A 275 24.50 14.27 -5.09
N LEU A 276 25.63 13.81 -4.54
CA LEU A 276 26.89 13.50 -5.22
C LEU A 276 27.00 12.02 -5.65
N GLY A 277 25.96 11.22 -5.41
CA GLY A 277 25.94 9.79 -5.75
C GLY A 277 26.50 8.86 -4.66
N ILE A 278 26.87 9.39 -3.49
CA ILE A 278 27.27 8.59 -2.31
C ILE A 278 26.00 8.35 -1.48
N ARG A 279 25.28 7.28 -1.81
CA ARG A 279 23.97 7.01 -1.20
C ARG A 279 24.13 6.35 0.18
N PRO A 280 23.33 6.74 1.17
CA PRO A 280 23.22 5.96 2.39
C PRO A 280 22.61 4.59 2.10
N ARG A 281 23.18 3.53 2.68
CA ARG A 281 22.48 2.24 2.86
C ARG A 281 21.41 2.42 3.93
N LEU A 282 20.36 3.16 3.59
CA LEU A 282 19.03 2.87 4.10
C LEU A 282 18.80 1.40 3.74
N ARG A 283 18.21 0.56 4.60
CA ARG A 283 18.17 -0.91 4.40
C ARG A 283 17.25 -1.35 3.23
N VAL A 284 17.04 -0.47 2.26
CA VAL A 284 16.38 -0.65 0.98
C VAL A 284 17.47 -0.89 -0.06
N VAL A 285 17.51 -2.09 -0.62
CA VAL A 285 18.49 -2.45 -1.63
C VAL A 285 18.19 -1.66 -2.92
N ASP A 286 18.92 -0.56 -3.15
CA ASP A 286 18.93 0.15 -4.42
C ASP A 286 19.98 -0.47 -5.34
N HIS A 287 19.52 -1.24 -6.32
CA HIS A 287 20.37 -1.79 -7.37
C HIS A 287 20.42 -0.90 -8.62
N VAL A 288 19.76 0.27 -8.64
CA VAL A 288 19.40 0.99 -9.88
C VAL A 288 19.92 2.43 -9.97
N VAL A 289 20.71 2.92 -9.01
CA VAL A 289 21.19 4.33 -9.04
C VAL A 289 22.65 4.39 -9.50
N GLU A 290 23.00 5.43 -10.28
CA GLU A 290 24.36 5.85 -10.59
C GLU A 290 25.12 6.14 -9.28
N ALA A 291 25.74 5.11 -8.71
CA ALA A 291 26.53 5.23 -7.50
C ALA A 291 27.92 5.79 -7.84
N LEU A 292 28.45 6.66 -7.00
CA LEU A 292 29.73 7.31 -7.25
C LEU A 292 30.86 6.29 -7.12
N ALA A 293 31.56 6.05 -8.24
CA ALA A 293 32.75 5.23 -8.26
C ALA A 293 33.99 6.07 -7.89
N LEU A 294 34.35 6.07 -6.60
CA LEU A 294 35.47 6.86 -6.07
C LEU A 294 36.23 6.09 -4.98
N PRO A 295 37.57 6.06 -5.00
CA PRO A 295 38.35 5.52 -3.89
C PRO A 295 38.10 6.30 -2.59
N LEU A 296 38.03 5.59 -1.47
CA LEU A 296 37.74 6.18 -0.16
C LEU A 296 38.72 7.30 0.24
N GLU A 297 39.98 7.20 -0.17
CA GLU A 297 41.04 8.19 0.08
C GLU A 297 40.75 9.56 -0.56
N LYS A 298 39.98 9.60 -1.66
CA LYS A 298 39.62 10.84 -2.37
C LYS A 298 38.36 11.49 -1.81
N LEU A 299 37.71 10.88 -0.82
CA LEU A 299 36.46 11.38 -0.25
C LEU A 299 36.60 12.81 0.30
N ALA A 300 37.70 13.12 0.99
CA ALA A 300 37.92 14.43 1.59
C ALA A 300 38.05 15.58 0.56
N ALA A 301 38.55 15.29 -0.65
CA ALA A 301 38.76 16.27 -1.71
C ALA A 301 37.51 16.51 -2.58
N LEU A 302 36.37 15.94 -2.20
CA LEU A 302 35.15 16.01 -2.99
C LEU A 302 34.45 17.35 -2.73
N GLU A 303 34.12 18.07 -3.81
CA GLU A 303 33.38 19.34 -3.74
C GLU A 303 31.91 19.10 -3.38
N VAL A 304 31.52 19.57 -2.20
CA VAL A 304 30.15 19.46 -1.68
C VAL A 304 29.41 20.77 -1.91
N PRO A 305 28.29 20.77 -2.65
CA PRO A 305 27.50 21.97 -2.85
C PRO A 305 26.81 22.35 -1.54
N LEU A 306 26.75 23.64 -1.22
CA LEU A 306 26.23 24.16 0.04
C LEU A 306 24.93 24.92 -0.15
N ILE A 307 24.04 24.88 0.85
CA ILE A 307 22.81 25.68 0.85
C ILE A 307 23.15 27.14 1.25
N GLY A 308 22.47 28.11 0.62
CA GLY A 308 22.61 29.53 0.93
C GLY A 308 22.25 29.86 2.39
N GLU A 309 22.92 30.86 2.97
CA GLU A 309 22.77 31.18 4.41
C GLU A 309 21.32 31.53 4.79
N ASP A 310 20.60 32.23 3.93
CA ASP A 310 19.24 32.71 4.19
C ASP A 310 18.20 31.58 4.33
N GLU A 311 18.41 30.44 3.67
CA GLU A 311 17.47 29.31 3.69
C GLU A 311 18.06 28.07 4.40
N ARG A 312 19.31 28.13 4.86
CA ARG A 312 20.06 26.99 5.42
C ARG A 312 19.31 26.33 6.57
N ASP A 313 18.91 27.11 7.57
CA ASP A 313 18.29 26.56 8.78
C ASP A 313 16.94 25.90 8.48
N ALA A 314 16.13 26.54 7.63
CA ALA A 314 14.84 26.01 7.21
C ALA A 314 15.01 24.70 6.42
N ARG A 315 15.94 24.66 5.46
CA ARG A 315 16.23 23.44 4.70
C ARG A 315 16.81 22.35 5.59
N HIS A 316 17.78 22.66 6.45
CA HIS A 316 18.35 21.67 7.37
C HIS A 316 17.31 21.09 8.34
N ALA A 317 16.35 21.90 8.79
CA ALA A 317 15.23 21.43 9.60
C ALA A 317 14.32 20.46 8.81
N GLU A 318 14.03 20.76 7.54
CA GLU A 318 13.27 19.87 6.66
C GLU A 318 13.99 18.52 6.45
N MET A 319 15.30 18.54 6.19
CA MET A 319 16.13 17.35 6.03
C MET A 319 16.13 16.47 7.29
N ARG A 320 16.22 17.09 8.48
CA ARG A 320 16.13 16.37 9.76
C ARG A 320 14.75 15.72 9.92
N ALA A 321 13.67 16.45 9.62
CA ALA A 321 12.31 15.93 9.73
C ALA A 321 12.11 14.70 8.82
N ILE A 322 12.63 14.74 7.58
CA ILE A 322 12.62 13.60 6.66
C ILE A 322 13.32 12.39 7.26
N LEU A 323 14.54 12.55 7.79
CA LEU A 323 15.30 11.42 8.36
C LEU A 323 14.60 10.83 9.59
N GLN A 324 14.01 11.67 10.44
CA GLN A 324 13.25 11.22 11.62
C GLN A 324 12.00 10.42 11.22
N GLU A 325 11.30 10.83 10.17
CA GLU A 325 10.15 10.10 9.64
C GLU A 325 10.57 8.73 9.06
N ILE A 326 11.65 8.70 8.28
CA ILE A 326 12.21 7.45 7.74
C ILE A 326 12.56 6.50 8.89
N GLU A 327 13.25 6.99 9.93
CA GLU A 327 13.66 6.18 11.08
C GLU A 327 12.45 5.66 11.88
N ALA A 328 11.42 6.49 12.08
CA ALA A 328 10.18 6.07 12.73
C ALA A 328 9.51 4.92 11.97
N ARG A 329 9.35 5.07 10.65
CA ARG A 329 8.75 4.03 9.79
C ARG A 329 9.60 2.76 9.73
N GLU A 330 10.93 2.87 9.73
CA GLU A 330 11.82 1.70 9.80
C GLU A 330 11.74 0.98 11.16
N ARG A 331 11.53 1.72 12.26
CA ARG A 331 11.27 1.10 13.57
C ARG A 331 9.96 0.31 13.54
N GLU A 332 8.89 0.89 13.00
CA GLU A 332 7.60 0.20 12.83
C GLU A 332 7.75 -1.06 11.98
N ALA A 333 8.45 -0.97 10.84
CA ALA A 333 8.68 -2.11 9.96
C ALA A 333 9.49 -3.21 10.64
N ARG A 334 10.51 -2.86 11.44
CA ARG A 334 11.26 -3.84 12.26
C ARG A 334 10.38 -4.54 13.29
N THR A 335 9.50 -3.80 13.96
CA THR A 335 8.55 -4.36 14.93
C THR A 335 7.57 -5.32 14.24
N ALA A 336 7.02 -4.93 13.08
CA ALA A 336 6.14 -5.78 12.29
C ALA A 336 6.83 -7.07 11.84
N ARG A 337 8.08 -6.97 11.36
CA ARG A 337 8.91 -8.13 10.98
C ARG A 337 9.15 -9.07 12.13
N ALA A 338 9.52 -8.53 13.29
CA ALA A 338 9.78 -9.31 14.49
C ALA A 338 8.51 -10.04 14.96
N ALA A 339 7.36 -9.38 14.90
CA ALA A 339 6.07 -9.99 15.22
C ALA A 339 5.70 -11.11 14.23
N ALA A 340 5.92 -10.90 12.94
CA ALA A 340 5.71 -11.93 11.91
C ALA A 340 6.62 -13.14 12.12
N ALA A 341 7.90 -12.93 12.41
CA ALA A 341 8.85 -14.00 12.72
C ALA A 341 8.42 -14.77 13.98
N ALA A 342 8.06 -14.05 15.06
CA ALA A 342 7.61 -14.67 16.30
C ALA A 342 6.34 -15.51 16.13
N LEU A 343 5.42 -15.08 15.25
CA LEU A 343 4.21 -15.85 14.90
C LEU A 343 4.56 -17.19 14.26
N VAL A 344 5.44 -17.19 13.24
CA VAL A 344 5.84 -18.43 12.54
C VAL A 344 6.68 -19.33 13.46
N ASP A 345 7.59 -18.75 14.25
CA ASP A 345 8.39 -19.51 15.23
C ASP A 345 7.50 -20.10 16.34
N GLY A 346 6.42 -19.41 16.71
CA GLY A 346 5.38 -19.93 17.58
C GLY A 346 4.65 -21.14 17.00
N LEU A 347 4.25 -21.05 15.73
CA LEU A 347 3.62 -22.13 14.98
C LEU A 347 4.53 -23.36 14.86
N LEU A 348 5.79 -23.17 14.45
CA LEU A 348 6.78 -24.25 14.32
C LEU A 348 7.07 -24.95 15.66
N ALA A 349 6.94 -24.22 16.78
CA ALA A 349 7.06 -24.77 18.12
C ALA A 349 5.76 -25.40 18.66
N GLY A 350 4.67 -25.43 17.87
CA GLY A 350 3.36 -25.95 18.29
C GLY A 350 2.67 -25.14 19.39
N ARG A 351 3.04 -23.87 19.59
CA ARG A 351 2.49 -23.01 20.65
C ARG A 351 1.14 -22.42 20.22
N GLU A 352 0.03 -22.96 20.77
CA GLU A 352 -1.32 -22.47 20.47
C GLU A 352 -1.50 -20.98 20.80
N GLU A 353 -0.79 -20.47 21.81
CA GLU A 353 -0.79 -19.05 22.20
C GLU A 353 -0.40 -18.12 21.05
N ALA A 354 0.44 -18.58 20.12
CA ALA A 354 0.90 -17.77 18.98
C ALA A 354 -0.24 -17.46 18.00
N VAL A 355 -1.22 -18.36 17.87
CA VAL A 355 -2.37 -18.21 16.95
C VAL A 355 -3.65 -17.80 17.66
N ALA A 356 -3.72 -17.88 18.99
CA ALA A 356 -4.90 -17.53 19.76
C ALA A 356 -5.51 -16.14 19.42
N PRO A 357 -4.72 -15.08 19.13
CA PRO A 357 -5.27 -13.80 18.68
C PRO A 357 -5.98 -13.86 17.32
N LEU A 358 -5.57 -14.80 16.45
CA LEU A 358 -6.00 -14.94 15.05
C LEU A 358 -7.12 -15.98 14.86
N SER A 359 -7.37 -16.82 15.86
CA SER A 359 -8.37 -17.88 15.79
C SER A 359 -9.80 -17.43 16.06
N GLY A 360 -9.99 -16.21 16.58
CA GLY A 360 -11.30 -15.66 16.90
C GLY A 360 -12.10 -15.15 15.68
N PRO A 361 -13.38 -14.81 15.87
CA PRO A 361 -14.13 -13.99 14.91
C PRO A 361 -13.36 -12.71 14.59
N THR A 362 -13.36 -12.32 13.31
CA THR A 362 -12.81 -11.02 12.91
C THR A 362 -13.68 -9.90 13.49
N ALA A 363 -13.13 -8.69 13.64
CA ALA A 363 -13.92 -7.55 14.10
C ALA A 363 -15.21 -7.34 13.27
N ARG A 364 -15.13 -7.58 11.96
CA ARG A 364 -16.30 -7.55 11.06
C ARG A 364 -17.31 -8.62 11.44
N GLU A 365 -16.91 -9.87 11.63
CA GLU A 365 -17.82 -10.96 12.03
C GLU A 365 -18.45 -10.73 13.42
N GLU A 366 -17.67 -10.24 14.38
CA GLU A 366 -18.15 -9.90 15.72
C GLU A 366 -19.18 -8.77 15.66
N LEU A 367 -18.92 -7.75 14.84
CA LEU A 367 -19.81 -6.62 14.61
C LEU A 367 -21.07 -7.03 13.85
N GLU A 368 -20.97 -7.91 12.86
CA GLU A 368 -22.13 -8.51 12.18
C GLU A 368 -23.03 -9.28 13.15
N ALA A 369 -22.43 -10.05 14.06
CA ALA A 369 -23.17 -10.72 15.11
C ALA A 369 -23.82 -9.71 16.06
N LEU A 370 -23.13 -8.63 16.41
CA LEU A 370 -23.68 -7.57 17.25
C LEU A 370 -24.89 -6.89 16.62
N VAL A 371 -24.80 -6.52 15.35
CA VAL A 371 -25.94 -5.92 14.62
C VAL A 371 -27.13 -6.87 14.57
N ARG A 372 -26.92 -8.17 14.37
CA ARG A 372 -28.00 -9.17 14.39
C ARG A 372 -28.69 -9.26 15.76
N ASP A 373 -27.92 -9.19 16.83
CA ASP A 373 -28.46 -9.27 18.19
C ASP A 373 -29.21 -7.97 18.53
N VAL A 374 -28.64 -6.80 18.22
CA VAL A 374 -29.31 -5.50 18.37
C VAL A 374 -30.61 -5.43 17.57
N ARG A 375 -30.62 -5.95 16.34
CA ARG A 375 -31.85 -6.05 15.53
C ARG A 375 -32.94 -6.89 16.21
N SER A 376 -32.54 -7.92 16.95
CA SER A 376 -33.47 -8.79 17.66
C SER A 376 -34.01 -8.14 18.95
N ASP A 377 -33.21 -7.24 19.55
CA ASP A 377 -33.56 -6.47 20.74
C ASP A 377 -34.41 -5.22 20.42
N LEU A 378 -34.42 -4.75 19.16
CA LEU A 378 -35.22 -3.60 18.74
C LEU A 378 -36.73 -3.89 18.76
N PRO A 379 -37.55 -2.99 19.32
CA PRO A 379 -39.00 -3.15 19.34
C PRO A 379 -39.57 -3.11 17.92
N CYS A 380 -40.34 -4.13 17.57
CA CYS A 380 -41.04 -4.21 16.29
C CYS A 380 -42.42 -3.54 16.40
N ALA A 381 -42.74 -2.58 15.52
CA ALA A 381 -44.11 -2.14 15.32
C ALA A 381 -44.98 -3.34 14.86
N GLU A 382 -46.28 -3.36 15.15
CA GLU A 382 -47.18 -4.50 14.87
C GLU A 382 -46.94 -5.15 13.49
N GLY A 383 -46.20 -6.26 13.46
CA GLY A 383 -45.90 -7.07 12.27
C GLY A 383 -44.64 -6.71 11.46
N ALA A 384 -43.86 -5.67 11.80
CA ALA A 384 -42.67 -5.25 11.06
C ALA A 384 -41.35 -5.59 11.80
N VAL A 385 -40.42 -6.27 11.14
CA VAL A 385 -39.09 -6.59 11.70
C VAL A 385 -38.14 -5.41 11.47
N ALA A 386 -37.42 -4.98 12.51
CA ALA A 386 -36.40 -3.94 12.40
C ALA A 386 -35.38 -4.28 11.30
N SER A 387 -34.97 -3.28 10.51
CA SER A 387 -34.04 -3.50 9.41
C SER A 387 -32.60 -3.68 9.93
N MET A 388 -31.73 -4.26 9.10
CA MET A 388 -30.30 -4.31 9.43
C MET A 388 -29.66 -2.92 9.45
N PHE A 389 -30.25 -1.95 8.74
CA PHE A 389 -29.83 -0.56 8.74
C PHE A 389 -30.07 0.05 10.12
N ASP A 390 -31.31 -0.03 10.62
CA ASP A 390 -31.69 0.54 11.92
C ASP A 390 -30.80 0.00 13.04
N ALA A 391 -30.60 -1.32 13.06
CA ALA A 391 -29.73 -1.96 14.05
C ALA A 391 -28.25 -1.56 13.92
N ALA A 392 -27.76 -1.30 12.71
CA ALA A 392 -26.40 -0.80 12.51
C ALA A 392 -26.23 0.62 13.05
N TRP A 393 -27.25 1.47 12.87
CA TRP A 393 -27.26 2.86 13.33
C TRP A 393 -27.46 3.01 14.85
N GLU A 394 -27.94 1.98 15.55
CA GLU A 394 -27.87 1.88 17.02
C GLU A 394 -26.44 1.59 17.53
N VAL A 395 -25.65 0.81 16.77
CA VAL A 395 -24.29 0.41 17.14
C VAL A 395 -23.26 1.49 16.76
N LEU A 396 -23.49 2.19 15.66
CA LEU A 396 -22.57 3.15 15.05
C LEU A 396 -22.07 4.25 16.02
N PRO A 397 -22.90 4.89 16.86
CA PRO A 397 -22.48 5.96 17.76
C PRO A 397 -21.55 5.45 18.87
N VAL A 398 -21.85 4.26 19.41
CA VAL A 398 -21.01 3.62 20.43
C VAL A 398 -19.65 3.22 19.84
N LEU A 399 -19.66 2.65 18.63
CA LEU A 399 -18.43 2.31 17.92
C LEU A 399 -17.60 3.56 17.61
N PHE A 400 -18.24 4.66 17.24
CA PHE A 400 -17.59 5.95 17.03
C PHE A 400 -16.92 6.48 18.29
N VAL A 401 -17.63 6.54 19.43
CA VAL A 401 -17.06 6.96 20.71
C VAL A 401 -15.89 6.07 21.13
N ARG A 402 -15.96 4.76 20.80
CA ARG A 402 -14.86 3.84 21.05
C ARG A 402 -13.58 4.18 20.26
N LEU A 403 -13.75 4.61 19.01
CA LEU A 403 -12.66 4.77 18.05
C LEU A 403 -12.13 6.21 17.94
N ALA A 404 -12.96 7.20 18.23
CA ALA A 404 -12.61 8.61 18.14
C ALA A 404 -11.48 8.98 19.11
N ASP A 405 -10.72 10.01 18.76
CA ASP A 405 -9.65 10.59 19.58
C ASP A 405 -8.61 9.57 20.06
N GLY A 406 -8.31 8.56 19.24
CA GLY A 406 -7.38 7.48 19.58
C GLY A 406 -7.83 6.64 20.79
N GLY A 407 -9.13 6.61 21.10
CA GLY A 407 -9.71 5.89 22.23
C GLY A 407 -9.77 6.69 23.54
N ALA A 408 -9.39 7.98 23.53
CA ALA A 408 -9.45 8.81 24.73
C ALA A 408 -10.87 8.99 25.27
N SER A 409 -11.87 9.14 24.38
CA SER A 409 -13.29 9.18 24.76
C SER A 409 -13.74 7.86 25.39
N TRP A 410 -13.34 6.74 24.81
CA TRP A 410 -13.65 5.42 25.37
C TRP A 410 -13.05 5.20 26.76
N ALA A 411 -11.82 5.68 27.02
CA ALA A 411 -11.20 5.59 28.33
C ALA A 411 -12.01 6.31 29.42
N ARG A 412 -12.67 7.44 29.07
CA ARG A 412 -13.59 8.14 29.97
C ARG A 412 -14.87 7.35 30.19
N VAL A 413 -15.44 6.75 29.15
CA VAL A 413 -16.59 5.83 29.26
C VAL A 413 -16.30 4.68 30.21
N LEU A 414 -15.12 4.05 30.10
CA LEU A 414 -14.72 2.93 30.96
C LEU A 414 -14.47 3.33 32.42
N SER A 415 -14.20 4.61 32.67
CA SER A 415 -13.90 5.13 34.02
C SER A 415 -15.12 5.77 34.69
N ALA A 416 -16.22 5.93 33.98
CA ALA A 416 -17.43 6.58 34.48
C ALA A 416 -18.28 5.63 35.33
N GLU A 417 -18.99 6.20 36.31
CA GLU A 417 -19.96 5.44 37.13
C GLU A 417 -21.15 4.93 36.31
N ASP A 418 -21.57 5.71 35.30
CA ASP A 418 -22.65 5.36 34.37
C ASP A 418 -22.12 5.43 32.92
N PRO A 419 -21.65 4.29 32.37
CA PRO A 419 -21.10 4.25 31.02
C PRO A 419 -22.08 4.68 29.93
N LEU A 420 -23.39 4.47 30.11
CA LEU A 420 -24.39 4.84 29.10
C LEU A 420 -24.50 6.37 29.01
N LYS A 421 -24.64 7.03 30.16
CA LYS A 421 -24.66 8.50 30.20
C LYS A 421 -23.35 9.11 29.73
N GLN A 422 -22.22 8.45 30.01
CA GLN A 422 -20.93 8.94 29.53
C GLN A 422 -20.82 8.83 28.01
N VAL A 423 -21.37 7.79 27.37
CA VAL A 423 -21.43 7.72 25.90
C VAL A 423 -22.21 8.92 25.34
N ASP A 424 -23.38 9.23 25.90
CA ASP A 424 -24.19 10.38 25.48
C ASP A 424 -23.44 11.71 25.65
N ALA A 425 -22.76 11.91 26.78
CA ALA A 425 -21.96 13.10 27.03
C ALA A 425 -20.78 13.25 26.04
N GLU A 426 -20.17 12.15 25.60
CA GLU A 426 -19.14 12.19 24.56
C GLU A 426 -19.75 12.57 23.21
N LEU A 427 -20.90 12.01 22.82
CA LEU A 427 -21.60 12.35 21.58
C LEU A 427 -22.00 13.84 21.54
N GLU A 428 -22.56 14.38 22.62
CA GLU A 428 -22.87 15.81 22.75
C GLU A 428 -21.62 16.68 22.64
N CYS A 429 -20.51 16.24 23.24
CA CYS A 429 -19.23 16.94 23.16
C CYS A 429 -18.69 16.99 21.72
N PHE A 430 -18.83 15.92 20.95
CA PHE A 430 -18.48 15.90 19.52
C PHE A 430 -19.43 16.80 18.72
N ALA A 431 -20.74 16.70 18.95
CA ALA A 431 -21.75 17.52 18.28
C ALA A 431 -21.55 19.02 18.50
N ALA A 432 -21.08 19.43 19.69
CA ALA A 432 -20.83 20.83 20.02
C ALA A 432 -19.52 21.39 19.42
N ARG A 433 -18.57 20.53 19.02
CA ARG A 433 -17.24 20.93 18.55
C ARG A 433 -17.09 20.94 17.03
N ASP A 434 -17.95 20.21 16.34
CA ASP A 434 -17.91 20.02 14.89
C ASP A 434 -19.34 20.16 14.36
N GLU A 435 -19.60 21.24 13.61
CA GLU A 435 -20.92 21.53 13.03
C GLU A 435 -21.41 20.35 12.17
N GLY A 436 -20.47 19.67 11.52
CA GLY A 436 -20.72 18.49 10.72
C GLY A 436 -21.12 17.25 11.49
N LEU A 437 -20.88 17.21 12.79
CA LEU A 437 -21.28 16.14 13.70
C LEU A 437 -22.42 16.56 14.65
N SER A 438 -23.04 17.73 14.43
CA SER A 438 -24.16 18.23 15.24
C SER A 438 -25.30 17.21 15.42
N PHE A 439 -25.52 16.34 14.44
CA PHE A 439 -26.56 15.30 14.46
C PHE A 439 -26.26 14.13 15.43
N LEU A 440 -25.04 14.03 15.99
CA LEU A 440 -24.70 12.95 16.92
C LEU A 440 -25.56 12.98 18.20
N GLY A 441 -26.09 14.14 18.59
CA GLY A 441 -27.02 14.23 19.73
C GLY A 441 -28.31 13.44 19.52
N ASP A 442 -28.80 13.35 18.27
CA ASP A 442 -30.00 12.58 17.91
C ASP A 442 -29.73 11.07 17.81
N LEU A 443 -28.47 10.66 17.96
CA LEU A 443 -28.03 9.27 17.99
C LEU A 443 -27.59 8.83 19.41
N ALA A 444 -27.93 9.62 20.43
CA ALA A 444 -27.66 9.31 21.82
C ALA A 444 -28.41 8.05 22.28
N LEU A 445 -27.82 7.30 23.20
CA LEU A 445 -28.46 6.11 23.80
C LEU A 445 -29.74 6.48 24.56
N SER A 446 -29.83 7.69 25.11
CA SER A 446 -31.08 8.20 25.70
C SER A 446 -32.23 8.37 24.70
N THR A 447 -31.94 8.47 23.40
CA THR A 447 -32.92 8.55 22.30
C THR A 447 -33.18 7.22 21.59
N SER A 448 -32.37 6.20 21.89
CA SER A 448 -32.45 4.85 21.31
C SER A 448 -33.77 4.15 21.64
N SER A 449 -34.21 3.27 20.74
CA SER A 449 -35.38 2.42 20.97
C SER A 449 -35.07 1.16 21.80
N LEU A 450 -33.79 0.91 22.10
CA LEU A 450 -33.35 -0.20 22.94
C LEU A 450 -33.60 0.08 24.42
N ASP A 451 -33.96 -0.96 25.18
CA ASP A 451 -34.00 -0.85 26.64
C ASP A 451 -32.58 -0.74 27.23
N ALA A 452 -32.50 -0.25 28.48
CA ALA A 452 -31.22 -0.03 29.17
C ALA A 452 -30.39 -1.32 29.34
N SER A 453 -31.01 -2.51 29.39
CA SER A 453 -30.28 -3.77 29.49
C SER A 453 -29.59 -4.13 28.17
N SER A 454 -30.28 -3.88 27.06
CA SER A 454 -29.81 -4.13 25.69
C SER A 454 -28.72 -3.12 25.31
N GLN A 455 -28.86 -1.86 25.71
CA GLN A 455 -27.82 -0.84 25.58
C GLN A 455 -26.54 -1.23 26.33
N ARG A 456 -26.63 -1.72 27.58
CA ARG A 456 -25.44 -2.19 28.33
C ARG A 456 -24.75 -3.36 27.62
N ARG A 457 -25.51 -4.37 27.17
CA ARG A 457 -24.93 -5.49 26.40
C ARG A 457 -24.24 -5.00 25.14
N MET A 458 -24.83 -4.04 24.43
CA MET A 458 -24.22 -3.43 23.24
C MET A 458 -22.90 -2.74 23.59
N VAL A 459 -22.86 -1.88 24.61
CA VAL A 459 -21.64 -1.19 25.06
C VAL A 459 -20.55 -2.18 25.49
N GLU A 460 -20.91 -3.23 26.24
CA GLU A 460 -19.97 -4.30 26.64
C GLU A 460 -19.42 -5.06 25.44
N ARG A 461 -20.26 -5.38 24.46
CA ARG A 461 -19.79 -6.05 23.25
C ARG A 461 -18.93 -5.15 22.39
N VAL A 462 -19.29 -3.87 22.25
CA VAL A 462 -18.45 -2.88 21.58
C VAL A 462 -17.12 -2.74 22.32
N ARG A 463 -17.07 -2.77 23.66
CA ARG A 463 -15.80 -2.79 24.43
C ARG A 463 -14.91 -3.95 24.03
N ASP A 464 -15.50 -5.13 23.86
CA ASP A 464 -14.76 -6.38 23.71
C ASP A 464 -14.38 -6.68 22.23
N LEU A 465 -14.87 -5.91 21.24
CA LEU A 465 -14.49 -6.13 19.83
C LEU A 465 -12.98 -5.99 19.64
N ARG A 466 -12.39 -6.88 18.85
CA ARG A 466 -10.95 -6.84 18.54
C ARG A 466 -10.64 -5.92 17.36
N ILE A 467 -10.69 -4.60 17.59
CA ILE A 467 -10.48 -3.62 16.53
C ILE A 467 -8.98 -3.37 16.31
N GLY A 468 -8.50 -3.60 15.09
CA GLY A 468 -7.15 -3.23 14.65
C GLY A 468 -7.06 -1.79 14.15
N HIS A 469 -6.08 -1.49 13.31
CA HIS A 469 -5.87 -0.15 12.72
C HIS A 469 -6.95 0.27 11.70
N GLU A 470 -7.94 -0.58 11.41
CA GLU A 470 -8.98 -0.36 10.40
C GLU A 470 -10.30 0.19 10.98
N GLY A 471 -10.25 0.86 12.14
CA GLY A 471 -11.46 1.35 12.83
C GLY A 471 -12.38 2.20 11.94
N GLY A 472 -11.83 3.17 11.20
CA GLY A 472 -12.60 4.00 10.26
C GLY A 472 -13.22 3.19 9.11
N ALA A 473 -12.54 2.15 8.62
CA ALA A 473 -13.08 1.28 7.58
C ALA A 473 -14.23 0.40 8.10
N LEU A 474 -14.13 -0.11 9.32
CA LEU A 474 -15.22 -0.82 9.99
C LEU A 474 -16.44 0.08 10.19
N LEU A 475 -16.23 1.36 10.56
CA LEU A 475 -17.29 2.34 10.73
C LEU A 475 -18.01 2.63 9.40
N ARG A 476 -17.28 2.91 8.32
CA ARG A 476 -17.86 3.11 6.97
C ARG A 476 -18.64 1.89 6.51
N TRP A 477 -18.05 0.71 6.70
CA TRP A 477 -18.70 -0.56 6.37
C TRP A 477 -20.00 -0.77 7.15
N LEU A 478 -20.02 -0.42 8.44
CA LEU A 478 -21.21 -0.53 9.28
C LEU A 478 -22.30 0.44 8.83
N ALA A 479 -21.94 1.69 8.50
CA ALA A 479 -22.88 2.70 8.03
C ALA A 479 -23.54 2.35 6.69
N LEU A 480 -22.81 1.65 5.81
CA LEU A 480 -23.30 1.18 4.51
C LEU A 480 -24.13 -0.11 4.57
N ARG A 481 -24.33 -0.69 5.77
CA ARG A 481 -25.13 -1.91 5.91
C ARG A 481 -26.57 -1.61 5.49
N ASN A 482 -26.99 -2.34 4.45
CA ASN A 482 -28.38 -2.61 4.08
C ASN A 482 -29.03 -1.71 3.02
N GLU A 483 -28.39 -1.52 1.85
CA GLU A 483 -29.14 -1.36 0.58
C GLU A 483 -28.42 -2.16 -0.53
N LEU A 484 -29.19 -2.91 -1.34
CA LEU A 484 -28.75 -3.56 -2.58
C LEU A 484 -28.48 -2.49 -3.67
N ASP A 485 -27.73 -1.44 -3.33
CA ASP A 485 -27.57 -0.22 -4.12
C ASP A 485 -26.11 -0.07 -4.60
N PRO A 486 -25.83 0.69 -5.67
CA PRO A 486 -24.52 0.78 -6.34
C PRO A 486 -23.43 1.50 -5.51
N ASP A 487 -23.65 1.69 -4.20
CA ASP A 487 -22.77 2.36 -3.24
C ASP A 487 -22.29 1.42 -2.11
N ALA A 488 -22.27 0.10 -2.35
CA ALA A 488 -21.58 -0.85 -1.47
C ALA A 488 -20.13 -0.44 -1.15
N PRO A 489 -19.58 -0.84 0.03
CA PRO A 489 -18.27 -0.41 0.50
C PRO A 489 -17.18 -0.63 -0.55
N CYS A 490 -16.37 0.40 -0.80
CA CYS A 490 -15.29 0.28 -1.76
C CYS A 490 -14.20 -0.65 -1.19
N PRO A 491 -13.80 -1.73 -1.90
CA PRO A 491 -12.72 -2.57 -1.46
C PRO A 491 -11.45 -1.74 -1.25
N ALA A 492 -10.78 -1.92 -0.10
CA ALA A 492 -9.57 -1.17 0.24
C ALA A 492 -8.46 -1.28 -0.82
N SER A 493 -8.43 -2.39 -1.56
CA SER A 493 -7.50 -2.60 -2.68
C SER A 493 -7.78 -1.66 -3.86
N VAL A 494 -9.04 -1.29 -4.11
CA VAL A 494 -9.46 -0.38 -5.20
C VAL A 494 -9.30 1.07 -4.78
N SER A 495 -9.83 1.49 -3.62
CA SER A 495 -9.67 2.86 -3.10
C SER A 495 -8.19 3.19 -2.86
N GLY A 496 -7.42 2.25 -2.32
CA GLY A 496 -5.97 2.37 -2.18
C GLY A 496 -5.24 2.47 -3.53
N LEU A 497 -5.69 1.75 -4.56
CA LEU A 497 -5.09 1.83 -5.89
C LEU A 497 -5.37 3.18 -6.57
N VAL A 498 -6.60 3.68 -6.51
CA VAL A 498 -6.98 5.02 -7.00
C VAL A 498 -6.14 6.09 -6.31
N ALA A 499 -6.03 6.05 -4.98
CA ALA A 499 -5.24 7.00 -4.21
C ALA A 499 -3.75 6.97 -4.56
N ARG A 500 -3.15 5.77 -4.71
CA ARG A 500 -1.73 5.64 -5.07
C ARG A 500 -1.44 6.10 -6.49
N ILE A 501 -2.36 5.86 -7.42
CA ILE A 501 -2.25 6.39 -8.79
C ILE A 501 -2.32 7.92 -8.77
N ALA A 502 -3.23 8.51 -8.00
CA ALA A 502 -3.30 9.96 -7.85
C ALA A 502 -2.00 10.55 -7.29
N LEU A 503 -1.42 9.94 -6.26
CA LEU A 503 -0.14 10.35 -5.69
C LEU A 503 1.01 10.28 -6.71
N ALA A 504 1.01 9.27 -7.58
CA ALA A 504 2.02 9.12 -8.62
C ALA A 504 2.01 10.27 -9.63
N PHE A 505 0.84 10.86 -9.90
CA PHE A 505 0.70 11.99 -10.81
C PHE A 505 0.83 13.34 -10.11
N ASN A 506 0.38 13.47 -8.87
CA ASN A 506 0.46 14.72 -8.12
C ASN A 506 0.88 14.48 -6.66
N PRO A 507 2.20 14.36 -6.39
CA PRO A 507 2.74 14.11 -5.04
C PRO A 507 2.69 15.34 -4.13
N SER A 508 2.40 16.53 -4.68
CA SER A 508 2.37 17.81 -3.97
C SER A 508 0.96 18.34 -3.76
N ALA A 509 -0.06 17.50 -3.92
CA ALA A 509 -1.47 17.90 -3.76
C ALA A 509 -1.75 18.49 -2.37
N VAL A 510 -2.38 19.66 -2.36
CA VAL A 510 -2.83 20.37 -1.16
C VAL A 510 -4.34 20.27 -1.01
N GLN A 511 -5.08 20.14 -2.12
CA GLN A 511 -6.53 19.98 -2.13
C GLN A 511 -6.95 18.74 -2.92
N ALA A 512 -7.82 17.93 -2.30
CA ALA A 512 -8.44 16.77 -2.92
C ALA A 512 -9.98 16.88 -2.89
N TYR A 513 -10.61 16.42 -3.96
CA TYR A 513 -12.06 16.45 -4.13
C TYR A 513 -12.62 15.11 -4.60
N ASP A 514 -13.83 14.76 -4.14
CA ASP A 514 -14.60 13.61 -4.62
C ASP A 514 -16.07 14.02 -4.90
N PRO A 515 -16.51 14.07 -6.17
CA PRO A 515 -17.87 14.46 -6.54
C PRO A 515 -18.92 13.39 -6.22
N HIS A 516 -18.51 12.16 -5.93
CA HIS A 516 -19.39 11.06 -5.51
C HIS A 516 -18.73 10.32 -4.34
N LEU A 517 -18.61 11.03 -3.23
CA LEU A 517 -17.84 10.63 -2.05
C LEU A 517 -18.26 9.28 -1.47
N GLY A 518 -19.56 8.96 -1.49
CA GLY A 518 -20.13 7.90 -0.66
C GLY A 518 -19.75 8.13 0.82
N THR A 519 -19.18 7.12 1.47
CA THR A 519 -18.64 7.24 2.84
C THR A 519 -17.16 7.67 2.91
N GLY A 520 -16.58 8.04 1.77
CA GLY A 520 -15.26 8.69 1.69
C GLY A 520 -14.06 7.74 1.62
N ASP A 521 -14.24 6.48 1.21
CA ASP A 521 -13.15 5.49 1.12
C ASP A 521 -11.98 5.96 0.24
N ALA A 522 -12.26 6.59 -0.90
CA ALA A 522 -11.24 7.05 -1.85
C ALA A 522 -10.44 8.24 -1.29
N LEU A 523 -11.14 9.29 -0.80
CA LEU A 523 -10.48 10.43 -0.14
C LEU A 523 -9.72 10.01 1.11
N ALA A 524 -10.27 9.14 1.95
CA ALA A 524 -9.58 8.66 3.14
C ALA A 524 -8.30 7.90 2.77
N SER A 525 -8.36 7.06 1.74
CA SER A 525 -7.18 6.37 1.22
C SER A 525 -6.11 7.35 0.72
N PHE A 526 -6.51 8.44 0.05
CA PHE A 526 -5.59 9.49 -0.39
C PHE A 526 -5.02 10.31 0.79
N ARG A 527 -5.86 10.70 1.76
CA ARG A 527 -5.49 11.41 2.98
C ARG A 527 -4.43 10.65 3.80
N ARG A 528 -4.53 9.32 3.88
CA ARG A 528 -3.52 8.46 4.53
C ARG A 528 -2.16 8.47 3.82
N LEU A 529 -2.13 8.77 2.52
CA LEU A 529 -0.90 8.92 1.75
C LEU A 529 -0.36 10.36 1.83
N VAL A 530 -1.25 11.35 1.96
CA VAL A 530 -0.91 12.78 2.03
C VAL A 530 -1.53 13.41 3.30
N PRO A 531 -0.90 13.28 4.48
CA PRO A 531 -1.44 13.75 5.76
C PRO A 531 -1.62 15.27 5.91
N ALA A 532 -1.26 16.09 4.93
CA ALA A 532 -1.57 17.53 4.92
C ALA A 532 -2.68 17.93 3.92
N VAL A 533 -3.21 17.01 3.09
CA VAL A 533 -4.20 17.37 2.07
C VAL A 533 -5.54 17.75 2.71
N ARG A 534 -6.15 18.84 2.24
CA ARG A 534 -7.53 19.20 2.56
C ARG A 534 -8.47 18.42 1.66
N CYS A 535 -9.49 17.84 2.25
CA CYS A 535 -10.46 17.00 1.55
C CYS A 535 -11.81 17.73 1.49
N SER A 536 -12.44 17.69 0.33
CA SER A 536 -13.80 18.16 0.08
C SER A 536 -14.54 17.15 -0.77
N GLY A 537 -15.87 17.16 -0.77
CA GLY A 537 -16.63 16.20 -1.55
C GLY A 537 -18.13 16.32 -1.40
N GLN A 538 -18.85 15.60 -2.24
CA GLN A 538 -20.30 15.60 -2.25
C GLN A 538 -20.83 14.17 -2.32
N THR A 539 -21.87 13.88 -1.55
CA THR A 539 -22.53 12.56 -1.54
C THR A 539 -24.03 12.71 -1.58
N VAL A 540 -24.73 11.74 -2.16
CA VAL A 540 -26.18 11.80 -2.36
C VAL A 540 -26.93 11.76 -1.03
N ARG A 541 -26.48 10.94 -0.08
CA ARG A 541 -27.21 10.66 1.17
C ARG A 541 -26.55 11.34 2.37
N PHE A 542 -27.37 11.91 3.25
CA PHE A 542 -26.91 12.48 4.51
C PHE A 542 -26.21 11.44 5.41
N SER A 543 -26.72 10.20 5.44
CA SER A 543 -26.14 9.08 6.17
C SER A 543 -24.68 8.82 5.79
N ASP A 544 -24.37 8.92 4.49
CA ASP A 544 -23.03 8.68 3.97
C ASP A 544 -22.08 9.83 4.34
N ALA A 545 -22.56 11.07 4.30
CA ALA A 545 -21.79 12.24 4.72
C ALA A 545 -21.45 12.18 6.21
N LEU A 546 -22.42 11.80 7.05
CA LEU A 546 -22.20 11.64 8.48
C LEU A 546 -21.21 10.50 8.77
N ALA A 547 -21.35 9.35 8.11
CA ALA A 547 -20.40 8.24 8.22
C ALA A 547 -18.98 8.63 7.77
N ALA A 548 -18.85 9.41 6.70
CA ALA A 548 -17.56 9.92 6.24
C ALA A 548 -16.88 10.80 7.29
N LYS A 549 -17.62 11.72 7.93
CA LYS A 549 -17.12 12.60 9.00
C LYS A 549 -16.71 11.80 10.25
N MET A 550 -17.56 10.89 10.70
CA MET A 550 -17.27 10.02 11.84
C MET A 550 -16.02 9.17 11.58
N ALA A 551 -15.91 8.55 10.40
CA ALA A 551 -14.77 7.73 10.04
C ALA A 551 -13.48 8.55 9.91
N ALA A 552 -13.53 9.76 9.35
CA ALA A 552 -12.39 10.68 9.30
C ALA A 552 -11.87 10.98 10.70
N ARG A 553 -12.78 11.28 11.65
CA ARG A 553 -12.40 11.56 13.04
C ARG A 553 -11.77 10.37 13.74
N CYS A 554 -12.31 9.16 13.53
CA CYS A 554 -11.69 7.92 14.02
C CYS A 554 -10.31 7.65 13.41
N GLU A 555 -10.02 8.20 12.24
CA GLU A 555 -8.73 8.12 11.57
C GLU A 555 -7.79 9.28 11.94
N GLY A 556 -8.21 10.18 12.84
CA GLY A 556 -7.39 11.28 13.36
C GLY A 556 -7.35 12.54 12.50
N TRP A 557 -8.32 12.71 11.59
CA TRP A 557 -8.46 13.91 10.76
C TRP A 557 -9.93 14.36 10.67
N SER A 558 -10.21 15.52 10.06
CA SER A 558 -11.57 16.04 9.89
C SER A 558 -11.70 16.74 8.54
N PHE A 559 -12.95 16.92 8.11
CA PHE A 559 -13.30 17.81 7.02
C PHE A 559 -13.40 19.24 7.55
N ASP A 560 -13.04 20.23 6.72
CA ASP A 560 -13.28 21.63 7.04
C ASP A 560 -14.79 21.94 6.98
N ASP A 561 -15.24 23.00 7.67
CA ASP A 561 -16.64 23.43 7.63
C ASP A 561 -17.06 23.74 6.18
N GLY A 562 -18.22 23.22 5.77
CA GLY A 562 -18.72 23.34 4.41
C GLY A 562 -18.01 22.49 3.35
N ALA A 563 -16.94 21.76 3.70
CA ALA A 563 -16.20 20.95 2.73
C ALA A 563 -16.97 19.71 2.24
N LEU A 564 -18.06 19.32 2.94
CA LEU A 564 -18.92 18.22 2.55
C LEU A 564 -20.35 18.67 2.30
N ALA A 565 -20.86 18.37 1.10
CA ALA A 565 -22.23 18.65 0.69
C ALA A 565 -23.07 17.38 0.53
N VAL A 566 -24.40 17.52 0.67
CA VAL A 566 -25.39 16.45 0.49
C VAL A 566 -26.27 16.75 -0.71
N GLY A 567 -26.43 15.76 -1.60
CA GLY A 567 -27.16 15.86 -2.86
C GLY A 567 -26.30 15.39 -4.04
N SER A 568 -26.90 15.23 -5.23
CA SER A 568 -26.16 14.80 -6.43
C SER A 568 -25.39 15.97 -7.07
N ALA A 569 -24.07 15.86 -7.18
CA ALA A 569 -23.22 16.86 -7.83
C ALA A 569 -23.53 17.02 -9.34
N LEU A 570 -24.18 16.04 -9.98
CA LEU A 570 -24.63 16.18 -11.36
C LEU A 570 -25.80 17.16 -11.50
N SER A 571 -26.71 17.14 -10.53
CA SER A 571 -27.95 17.93 -10.55
C SER A 571 -27.80 19.29 -9.89
N ASP A 572 -27.09 19.33 -8.76
CA ASP A 572 -26.84 20.53 -7.96
C ASP A 572 -25.43 20.46 -7.38
N ASP A 573 -24.50 21.12 -8.07
CA ASP A 573 -23.09 21.13 -7.74
C ASP A 573 -22.82 22.17 -6.63
N ALA A 574 -22.73 21.68 -5.39
CA ALA A 574 -22.52 22.54 -4.22
C ALA A 574 -21.11 23.15 -4.19
N HIS A 575 -20.17 22.60 -4.95
CA HIS A 575 -18.78 23.03 -5.02
C HIS A 575 -18.47 23.70 -6.38
N ALA A 576 -19.48 24.21 -7.08
CA ALA A 576 -19.33 24.80 -8.40
C ALA A 576 -18.26 25.91 -8.40
N GLY A 577 -17.25 25.75 -9.26
CA GLY A 577 -16.12 26.68 -9.38
C GLY A 577 -14.96 26.42 -8.42
N GLU A 578 -15.11 25.51 -7.45
CA GLU A 578 -13.99 25.02 -6.64
C GLU A 578 -13.15 24.03 -7.44
N LEU A 579 -11.83 24.18 -7.34
CA LEU A 579 -10.86 23.35 -8.05
C LEU A 579 -9.95 22.62 -7.07
N ALA A 580 -9.57 21.40 -7.42
CA ALA A 580 -8.69 20.54 -6.64
C ALA A 580 -7.45 20.12 -7.43
N ASP A 581 -6.32 19.98 -6.73
CA ASP A 581 -5.09 19.43 -7.29
C ASP A 581 -5.25 17.97 -7.70
N VAL A 582 -6.12 17.26 -6.97
CA VAL A 582 -6.45 15.85 -7.16
C VAL A 582 -7.96 15.65 -7.05
N VAL A 583 -8.58 15.04 -8.05
CA VAL A 583 -9.93 14.50 -7.96
C VAL A 583 -9.82 12.98 -7.90
N VAL A 584 -10.24 12.36 -6.81
CA VAL A 584 -10.22 10.89 -6.62
C VAL A 584 -11.62 10.40 -6.33
N SER A 585 -12.10 9.43 -7.10
CA SER A 585 -13.46 8.94 -6.93
C SER A 585 -13.64 7.52 -7.42
N VAL A 586 -14.59 6.81 -6.81
CA VAL A 586 -15.14 5.54 -7.31
C VAL A 586 -16.58 5.81 -7.70
N LEU A 587 -16.80 5.95 -9.01
CA LEU A 587 -18.06 6.42 -9.56
C LEU A 587 -19.11 5.29 -9.62
N PRO A 588 -20.40 5.62 -9.49
CA PRO A 588 -21.47 4.63 -9.52
C PRO A 588 -21.57 4.05 -10.94
N PRO A 589 -21.50 2.71 -11.12
CA PRO A 589 -21.52 2.13 -12.45
C PRO A 589 -22.94 2.10 -13.04
N ASN A 590 -23.06 2.54 -14.29
CA ASN A 590 -24.27 2.37 -15.10
C ASN A 590 -25.54 2.96 -14.48
N GLN A 591 -25.40 4.02 -13.67
CA GLN A 591 -26.52 4.83 -13.24
C GLN A 591 -27.28 5.32 -14.49
N GLY A 592 -28.61 5.21 -14.44
CA GLY A 592 -29.49 5.55 -15.54
C GLY A 592 -29.67 7.05 -15.71
N GLU A 593 -30.91 7.51 -15.59
CA GLU A 593 -31.24 8.92 -15.69
C GLU A 593 -30.64 9.73 -14.54
N TRP A 594 -29.93 10.81 -14.88
CA TRP A 594 -29.21 11.65 -13.90
C TRP A 594 -29.66 13.10 -13.88
N THR A 595 -30.57 13.49 -14.76
CA THR A 595 -31.18 14.83 -14.78
C THR A 595 -32.57 14.78 -15.38
N ASP A 596 -33.50 15.52 -14.79
CA ASP A 596 -34.87 15.67 -15.30
C ASP A 596 -34.97 16.70 -16.43
N ARG A 597 -33.91 17.51 -16.61
CA ARG A 597 -33.85 18.60 -17.59
C ARG A 597 -33.03 18.16 -18.81
N ALA A 598 -33.19 18.87 -19.92
CA ALA A 598 -32.23 18.73 -21.01
C ALA A 598 -30.87 19.24 -20.50
N PRO A 599 -29.77 18.49 -20.65
CA PRO A 599 -28.44 19.01 -20.30
C PRO A 599 -28.16 20.29 -21.06
N ASP A 600 -27.73 21.33 -20.35
CA ASP A 600 -27.40 22.63 -20.94
C ASP A 600 -26.17 22.49 -21.84
N PRO A 601 -26.25 22.81 -23.15
CA PRO A 601 -25.10 22.78 -24.04
C PRO A 601 -23.96 23.73 -23.65
N ASP A 602 -24.27 24.80 -22.90
CA ASP A 602 -23.31 25.82 -22.48
C ASP A 602 -22.67 25.52 -21.10
N ASP A 603 -23.08 24.42 -20.47
CA ASP A 603 -22.48 23.97 -19.21
C ASP A 603 -21.02 23.56 -19.42
N ALA A 604 -20.13 24.29 -18.74
CA ALA A 604 -18.68 24.16 -18.87
C ALA A 604 -18.15 22.76 -18.51
N ARG A 605 -18.94 21.96 -17.79
CA ARG A 605 -18.59 20.58 -17.46
C ARG A 605 -18.48 19.70 -18.71
N TRP A 606 -19.29 19.93 -19.74
CA TRP A 606 -19.40 19.06 -20.92
C TRP A 606 -18.32 19.31 -21.99
N LYS A 607 -17.06 19.44 -21.56
CA LYS A 607 -15.90 19.72 -22.41
C LYS A 607 -15.72 18.75 -23.58
N PHE A 608 -15.99 17.46 -23.37
CA PHE A 608 -15.86 16.43 -24.41
C PHE A 608 -17.17 16.23 -25.18
N GLY A 609 -18.22 16.95 -24.82
CA GLY A 609 -19.55 16.88 -25.41
C GLY A 609 -20.60 16.39 -24.41
N ILE A 610 -21.86 16.67 -24.76
CA ILE A 610 -23.00 16.43 -23.88
C ILE A 610 -23.21 14.91 -23.67
N PRO A 611 -23.15 14.42 -22.42
CA PRO A 611 -23.41 13.03 -22.10
C PRO A 611 -24.90 12.68 -22.28
N PRO A 612 -25.24 11.41 -22.57
CA PRO A 612 -26.63 11.00 -22.71
C PRO A 612 -27.38 11.12 -21.38
N ARG A 613 -28.58 11.72 -21.40
CA ARG A 613 -29.41 11.93 -20.20
C ARG A 613 -29.75 10.64 -19.45
N ASN A 614 -29.91 9.53 -20.17
CA ASN A 614 -30.31 8.23 -19.62
C ASN A 614 -29.14 7.35 -19.14
N LYS A 615 -27.89 7.85 -19.18
CA LYS A 615 -26.72 7.15 -18.64
C LYS A 615 -25.70 8.13 -18.05
N ALA A 616 -25.45 8.04 -16.76
CA ALA A 616 -24.63 9.01 -16.02
C ALA A 616 -23.11 8.79 -16.16
N ASN A 617 -22.65 7.65 -16.71
CA ASN A 617 -21.22 7.27 -16.71
C ASN A 617 -20.27 8.38 -17.22
N LEU A 618 -20.54 8.94 -18.40
CA LEU A 618 -19.73 10.04 -18.97
C LEU A 618 -20.05 11.40 -18.35
N ALA A 619 -21.22 11.55 -17.71
CA ALA A 619 -21.55 12.76 -16.96
C ALA A 619 -20.68 12.87 -15.71
N TRP A 620 -20.56 11.78 -14.95
CA TRP A 620 -19.68 11.72 -13.78
C TRP A 620 -18.20 11.93 -14.11
N VAL A 621 -17.70 11.34 -15.20
CA VAL A 621 -16.32 11.55 -15.65
C VAL A 621 -16.05 13.03 -15.96
N GLN A 622 -17.01 13.70 -16.61
CA GLN A 622 -16.90 15.11 -16.95
C GLN A 622 -17.10 16.05 -15.75
N GLN A 623 -18.01 15.72 -14.82
CA GLN A 623 -18.15 16.41 -13.52
C GLN A 623 -16.82 16.41 -12.77
N ALA A 624 -16.24 15.22 -12.59
CA ALA A 624 -14.97 15.07 -11.90
C ALA A 624 -13.83 15.81 -12.61
N PHE A 625 -13.82 15.80 -13.95
CA PHE A 625 -12.81 16.53 -14.71
C PHE A 625 -12.95 18.07 -14.58
N ALA A 626 -14.16 18.59 -14.42
CA ALA A 626 -14.43 20.02 -14.32
C ALA A 626 -13.88 20.66 -13.04
N HIS A 627 -13.84 19.93 -11.92
CA HIS A 627 -13.26 20.40 -10.65
C HIS A 627 -11.73 20.24 -10.57
N ARG A 628 -11.07 19.82 -11.65
CA ARG A 628 -9.62 19.65 -11.64
C ARG A 628 -8.94 20.99 -11.89
N ALA A 629 -8.06 21.39 -10.98
CA ALA A 629 -7.21 22.57 -11.14
C ALA A 629 -6.25 22.43 -12.34
N SER A 630 -5.74 23.55 -12.86
CA SER A 630 -4.62 23.52 -13.81
C SER A 630 -3.42 22.80 -13.20
N GLY A 631 -2.77 21.89 -13.92
CA GLY A 631 -1.74 21.01 -13.36
C GLY A 631 -2.26 19.87 -12.48
N GLY A 632 -3.54 19.87 -12.12
CA GLY A 632 -4.16 18.83 -11.32
C GLY A 632 -4.45 17.54 -12.10
N ILE A 633 -4.88 16.50 -11.39
CA ILE A 633 -5.19 15.18 -11.97
C ILE A 633 -6.55 14.66 -11.46
N ALA A 634 -7.33 14.03 -12.33
CA ALA A 634 -8.51 13.26 -11.94
C ALA A 634 -8.24 11.76 -12.13
N VAL A 635 -8.44 10.96 -11.08
CA VAL A 635 -8.25 9.51 -11.07
C VAL A 635 -9.55 8.85 -10.65
N LEU A 636 -10.22 8.22 -11.61
CA LEU A 636 -11.62 7.82 -11.47
C LEU A 636 -11.76 6.33 -11.74
N ALA A 637 -12.25 5.55 -10.77
CA ALA A 637 -12.73 4.21 -11.06
C ALA A 637 -14.15 4.32 -11.64
N ALA A 638 -14.31 3.99 -12.91
CA ALA A 638 -15.55 4.17 -13.66
C ALA A 638 -15.96 2.87 -14.37
N SER A 639 -17.25 2.76 -14.74
CA SER A 639 -17.76 1.63 -15.52
C SER A 639 -17.00 1.44 -16.83
N ASN A 640 -16.71 0.19 -17.19
CA ASN A 640 -16.08 -0.15 -18.48
C ASN A 640 -16.86 0.39 -19.70
N ALA A 641 -18.16 0.68 -19.56
CA ALA A 641 -18.96 1.32 -20.60
C ALA A 641 -18.35 2.65 -21.10
N VAL A 642 -17.70 3.42 -20.22
CA VAL A 642 -16.98 4.66 -20.58
C VAL A 642 -15.93 4.40 -21.66
N LEU A 643 -15.35 3.20 -21.68
CA LEU A 643 -14.22 2.86 -22.55
C LEU A 643 -14.64 2.47 -23.96
N HIS A 644 -15.80 1.84 -24.15
CA HIS A 644 -16.09 1.15 -25.41
C HIS A 644 -17.57 1.15 -25.84
N GLU A 645 -18.48 1.78 -25.09
CA GLU A 645 -19.90 1.80 -25.49
C GLU A 645 -20.08 2.47 -26.85
N SER A 646 -20.90 1.84 -27.70
CA SER A 646 -21.05 2.14 -29.13
C SER A 646 -22.39 2.80 -29.47
N ARG A 647 -23.29 2.95 -28.49
CA ARG A 647 -24.64 3.46 -28.69
C ARG A 647 -24.74 4.98 -28.41
N GLY A 648 -25.70 5.63 -29.09
CA GLY A 648 -26.05 7.02 -28.83
C GLY A 648 -24.91 8.01 -29.12
N CYS A 649 -24.75 9.02 -28.27
CA CYS A 649 -23.69 10.03 -28.40
C CYS A 649 -22.36 9.66 -27.74
N GLU A 650 -22.30 8.54 -26.99
CA GLU A 650 -21.11 8.13 -26.21
C GLU A 650 -19.85 7.96 -27.09
N PRO A 651 -19.91 7.37 -28.31
CA PRO A 651 -18.74 7.29 -29.18
C PRO A 651 -18.15 8.66 -29.55
N ARG A 652 -19.02 9.66 -29.77
CA ARG A 652 -18.59 11.02 -30.11
C ARG A 652 -17.93 11.72 -28.92
N VAL A 653 -18.51 11.58 -27.73
CA VAL A 653 -17.93 12.14 -26.50
C VAL A 653 -16.58 11.49 -26.19
N ARG A 654 -16.49 10.16 -26.34
CA ARG A 654 -15.22 9.44 -26.16
C ARG A 654 -14.17 9.83 -27.21
N ALA A 655 -14.55 9.98 -28.47
CA ALA A 655 -13.63 10.42 -29.52
C ALA A 655 -13.05 11.82 -29.23
N ALA A 656 -13.86 12.74 -28.70
CA ALA A 656 -13.40 14.05 -28.23
C ALA A 656 -12.46 13.91 -27.01
N MET A 657 -12.80 13.05 -26.06
CA MET A 657 -11.94 12.76 -24.90
C MET A 657 -10.58 12.18 -25.32
N ILE A 658 -10.54 11.23 -26.26
CA ILE A 658 -9.31 10.67 -26.85
C ILE A 658 -8.46 11.77 -27.51
N SER A 659 -9.10 12.62 -28.31
CA SER A 659 -8.41 13.64 -29.12
C SER A 659 -7.92 14.85 -28.30
N SER A 660 -8.51 15.08 -27.12
CA SER A 660 -8.18 16.21 -26.24
C SER A 660 -6.76 16.20 -25.65
N GLY A 661 -6.11 15.02 -25.62
CA GLY A 661 -4.85 14.84 -24.92
C GLY A 661 -4.98 14.80 -23.39
N CYS A 662 -6.18 14.91 -22.82
CA CYS A 662 -6.42 14.85 -21.37
C CYS A 662 -6.22 13.45 -20.80
N VAL A 663 -6.55 12.37 -21.52
CA VAL A 663 -6.39 10.99 -21.05
C VAL A 663 -4.91 10.66 -20.88
N ARG A 664 -4.49 10.31 -19.67
CA ARG A 664 -3.11 9.96 -19.30
C ARG A 664 -2.91 8.45 -19.25
N ALA A 665 -3.78 7.74 -18.54
CA ALA A 665 -3.72 6.31 -18.37
C ALA A 665 -5.10 5.68 -18.22
N VAL A 666 -5.24 4.42 -18.64
CA VAL A 666 -6.42 3.58 -18.38
C VAL A 666 -5.98 2.23 -17.84
N VAL A 667 -6.55 1.82 -16.71
CA VAL A 667 -6.24 0.55 -16.02
C VAL A 667 -7.51 -0.27 -15.86
N SER A 668 -7.61 -1.42 -16.53
CA SER A 668 -8.77 -2.31 -16.36
C SER A 668 -8.59 -3.23 -15.17
N LEU A 669 -9.59 -3.24 -14.27
CA LEU A 669 -9.57 -4.04 -13.06
C LEU A 669 -10.36 -5.36 -13.24
N PRO A 670 -9.99 -6.43 -12.52
CA PRO A 670 -10.78 -7.67 -12.48
C PRO A 670 -12.26 -7.42 -12.16
N GLY A 671 -13.15 -8.21 -12.75
CA GLY A 671 -14.54 -8.30 -12.28
C GLY A 671 -14.64 -8.99 -10.92
N GLY A 672 -15.78 -8.84 -10.23
CA GLY A 672 -16.05 -9.52 -8.96
C GLY A 672 -15.30 -8.97 -7.75
N LEU A 673 -14.66 -7.79 -7.86
CA LEU A 673 -13.96 -7.16 -6.73
C LEU A 673 -14.89 -6.57 -5.66
N PHE A 674 -16.13 -6.26 -6.02
CA PHE A 674 -17.13 -5.67 -5.14
C PHE A 674 -18.14 -6.73 -4.69
N ASP A 675 -18.49 -6.69 -3.40
CA ASP A 675 -19.37 -7.68 -2.76
C ASP A 675 -20.83 -7.62 -3.26
N ASP A 676 -21.22 -6.53 -3.94
CA ASP A 676 -22.57 -6.29 -4.46
C ASP A 676 -22.80 -6.81 -5.88
N GLY A 677 -21.77 -7.39 -6.52
CA GLY A 677 -21.87 -7.93 -7.87
C GLY A 677 -22.02 -6.86 -8.96
N ARG A 678 -21.67 -5.59 -8.68
CA ARG A 678 -21.70 -4.52 -9.69
C ARG A 678 -20.79 -4.82 -10.90
N ALA A 679 -21.03 -4.10 -11.99
CA ALA A 679 -20.24 -4.23 -13.21
C ALA A 679 -18.74 -3.92 -12.96
N PRO A 680 -17.81 -4.58 -13.68
CA PRO A 680 -16.38 -4.31 -13.56
C PRO A 680 -16.04 -2.84 -13.88
N LEU A 681 -15.08 -2.30 -13.12
CA LEU A 681 -14.61 -0.93 -13.27
C LEU A 681 -13.22 -0.90 -13.93
N SER A 682 -12.91 0.24 -14.54
CA SER A 682 -11.55 0.60 -14.95
C SER A 682 -11.19 1.96 -14.35
N ILE A 683 -9.92 2.16 -14.04
CA ILE A 683 -9.41 3.44 -13.58
C ILE A 683 -9.05 4.28 -14.81
N VAL A 684 -9.65 5.46 -14.94
CA VAL A 684 -9.35 6.45 -15.97
C VAL A 684 -8.62 7.61 -15.33
N VAL A 685 -7.46 7.97 -15.86
CA VAL A 685 -6.65 9.09 -15.40
C VAL A 685 -6.72 10.23 -16.42
N LEU A 686 -7.13 11.42 -15.97
CA LEU A 686 -7.30 12.62 -16.78
C LEU A 686 -6.47 13.77 -16.21
N GLY A 687 -5.80 14.54 -17.08
CA GLY A 687 -5.03 15.74 -16.70
C GLY A 687 -5.18 16.86 -17.73
N ASP A 688 -4.23 17.80 -17.73
CA ASP A 688 -4.22 18.91 -18.69
C ASP A 688 -4.21 18.43 -20.15
N GLU A 689 -4.68 19.28 -21.06
CA GLU A 689 -4.57 19.03 -22.49
C GLU A 689 -3.10 18.86 -22.91
N ARG A 690 -2.88 17.99 -23.88
CA ARG A 690 -1.56 17.76 -24.48
C ARG A 690 -1.67 17.95 -25.97
N THR A 691 -0.74 18.69 -26.55
CA THR A 691 -0.62 18.80 -28.01
C THR A 691 0.04 17.54 -28.56
N ALA A 692 -0.50 17.02 -29.67
CA ALA A 692 0.08 15.87 -30.33
C ALA A 692 1.50 16.17 -30.86
N PRO A 693 2.44 15.21 -30.87
CA PRO A 693 2.23 13.79 -30.50
C PRO A 693 2.25 13.55 -28.98
N PHE A 694 1.35 12.69 -28.52
CA PHE A 694 1.34 12.16 -27.15
C PHE A 694 0.95 10.69 -27.13
N GLU A 695 1.31 10.02 -26.05
CA GLU A 695 0.93 8.64 -25.76
C GLU A 695 0.03 8.56 -24.52
N THR A 696 -0.74 7.48 -24.44
CA THR A 696 -1.56 7.12 -23.27
C THR A 696 -1.13 5.74 -22.78
N LEU A 697 -0.98 5.58 -21.46
CA LEU A 697 -0.68 4.28 -20.88
C LEU A 697 -1.94 3.42 -20.78
N PHE A 698 -1.90 2.21 -21.33
CA PHE A 698 -2.93 1.19 -21.09
C PHE A 698 -2.37 0.09 -20.22
N VAL A 699 -3.12 -0.31 -19.19
CA VAL A 699 -2.80 -1.44 -18.31
C VAL A 699 -4.00 -2.39 -18.24
N ASN A 700 -3.82 -3.63 -18.67
CA ASN A 700 -4.81 -4.69 -18.53
C ASN A 700 -4.50 -5.53 -17.28
N ALA A 701 -5.28 -5.34 -16.22
CA ALA A 701 -5.17 -6.12 -15.00
C ALA A 701 -6.35 -7.09 -14.80
N LEU A 702 -7.15 -7.39 -15.83
CA LEU A 702 -8.34 -8.26 -15.72
C LEU A 702 -8.03 -9.63 -15.09
N GLU A 703 -6.88 -10.21 -15.42
CA GLU A 703 -6.41 -11.52 -14.93
C GLU A 703 -5.60 -11.44 -13.63
N CYS A 704 -5.53 -10.27 -12.99
CA CYS A 704 -4.77 -10.10 -11.75
C CYS A 704 -5.56 -10.46 -10.47
N GLY A 705 -6.87 -10.72 -10.59
CA GLY A 705 -7.72 -11.07 -9.45
C GLY A 705 -7.52 -12.53 -9.01
N VAL A 706 -7.59 -12.78 -7.71
CA VAL A 706 -7.57 -14.13 -7.12
C VAL A 706 -8.96 -14.49 -6.58
N PRO A 707 -9.34 -15.78 -6.47
CA PRO A 707 -10.61 -16.18 -5.85
C PRO A 707 -10.76 -15.59 -4.43
N GLY A 708 -11.92 -15.03 -4.13
CA GLY A 708 -12.28 -14.50 -2.82
C GLY A 708 -13.07 -15.49 -1.96
N ALA A 709 -13.81 -14.98 -0.98
CA ALA A 709 -14.60 -15.79 -0.04
C ALA A 709 -15.74 -16.60 -0.69
N SER A 710 -16.19 -16.21 -1.89
CA SER A 710 -17.20 -16.92 -2.67
C SER A 710 -16.68 -17.22 -4.09
N ALA A 711 -17.31 -18.16 -4.78
CA ALA A 711 -16.90 -18.57 -6.14
C ALA A 711 -16.93 -17.43 -7.18
N ALA A 712 -17.77 -16.41 -6.96
CA ALA A 712 -17.89 -15.24 -7.84
C ALA A 712 -17.07 -14.03 -7.37
N ALA A 713 -16.75 -13.96 -6.07
CA ALA A 713 -15.94 -12.89 -5.50
C ALA A 713 -14.47 -13.06 -5.91
N ARG A 714 -13.82 -11.93 -6.20
CA ARG A 714 -12.39 -11.85 -6.44
C ARG A 714 -11.76 -10.83 -5.52
N GLU A 715 -10.50 -11.05 -5.18
CA GLU A 715 -9.69 -10.09 -4.47
C GLU A 715 -8.56 -9.61 -5.38
N LEU A 716 -8.23 -8.32 -5.30
CA LEU A 716 -7.04 -7.79 -5.99
C LEU A 716 -5.85 -7.89 -5.02
N PRO A 717 -4.92 -8.85 -5.23
CA PRO A 717 -3.84 -9.08 -4.28
C PRO A 717 -2.89 -7.89 -4.29
N ILE A 718 -2.29 -7.60 -3.14
CA ILE A 718 -1.38 -6.46 -2.97
C ILE A 718 -0.25 -6.41 -4.00
N ARG A 719 0.29 -7.56 -4.42
CA ARG A 719 1.35 -7.64 -5.44
C ARG A 719 0.87 -7.16 -6.81
N ALA A 720 -0.41 -7.39 -7.16
CA ALA A 720 -1.00 -6.85 -8.38
C ALA A 720 -1.12 -5.33 -8.27
N CYS A 721 -1.61 -4.80 -7.14
CA CYS A 721 -1.63 -3.37 -6.89
C CYS A 721 -0.24 -2.74 -7.04
N GLU A 722 0.80 -3.33 -6.45
CA GLU A 722 2.19 -2.86 -6.61
C GLU A 722 2.65 -2.85 -8.07
N ARG A 723 2.36 -3.89 -8.83
CA ARG A 723 2.75 -3.99 -10.23
C ARG A 723 2.06 -2.93 -11.08
N ILE A 724 0.77 -2.67 -10.83
CA ILE A 724 0.01 -1.60 -11.50
C ILE A 724 0.62 -0.24 -11.14
N VAL A 725 0.75 0.06 -9.85
CA VAL A 725 1.24 1.36 -9.36
C VAL A 725 2.66 1.63 -9.85
N SER A 726 3.60 0.68 -9.74
CA SER A 726 4.97 0.86 -10.23
C SER A 726 5.05 1.02 -11.76
N THR A 727 4.07 0.51 -12.51
CA THR A 727 3.99 0.73 -13.96
C THR A 727 3.49 2.14 -14.26
N VAL A 728 2.45 2.59 -13.55
CA VAL A 728 1.91 3.95 -13.66
C VAL A 728 2.93 5.00 -13.20
N GLU A 729 3.62 4.79 -12.08
CA GLU A 729 4.66 5.69 -11.55
C GLU A 729 5.81 5.86 -12.55
N ARG A 730 6.32 4.76 -13.12
CA ARG A 730 7.37 4.83 -14.15
C ARG A 730 6.92 5.63 -15.37
N TRP A 731 5.68 5.41 -15.81
CA TRP A 731 5.13 6.13 -16.95
C TRP A 731 4.89 7.61 -16.62
N ALA A 732 4.34 7.94 -15.45
CA ALA A 732 4.12 9.31 -15.01
C ALA A 732 5.43 10.11 -14.94
N ALA A 733 6.52 9.47 -14.52
CA ALA A 733 7.84 10.09 -14.44
C ALA A 733 8.53 10.29 -15.80
N THR A 734 8.32 9.41 -16.78
CA THR A 734 9.11 9.37 -18.02
C THR A 734 8.31 9.63 -19.30
N GLY A 735 6.98 9.60 -19.23
CA GLY A 735 6.08 9.68 -20.37
C GLY A 735 6.03 8.42 -21.24
N SER A 736 6.79 7.37 -20.91
CA SER A 736 6.87 6.13 -21.68
C SER A 736 7.00 4.91 -20.76
N CYS A 737 6.47 3.77 -21.17
CA CYS A 737 6.63 2.52 -20.45
C CYS A 737 7.02 1.41 -21.44
N PRO A 738 8.06 0.60 -21.15
CA PRO A 738 8.35 -0.59 -21.94
C PRO A 738 7.11 -1.47 -22.04
N SER A 739 6.81 -1.93 -23.26
CA SER A 739 5.67 -2.82 -23.50
C SER A 739 5.85 -4.12 -22.72
N ALA A 740 4.85 -4.49 -21.94
CA ALA A 740 4.74 -5.76 -21.25
C ALA A 740 3.55 -6.51 -21.88
N PRO A 741 3.79 -7.49 -22.77
CA PRO A 741 2.73 -8.18 -23.50
C PRO A 741 1.60 -8.70 -22.59
N GLY A 742 0.36 -8.43 -22.99
CA GLY A 742 -0.86 -8.77 -22.27
C GLY A 742 -1.09 -7.97 -20.98
N PHE A 743 -0.23 -7.01 -20.63
CA PHE A 743 -0.33 -6.27 -19.38
C PHE A 743 -0.27 -4.76 -19.52
N ALA A 744 0.75 -4.19 -20.19
CA ALA A 744 0.89 -2.74 -20.26
C ALA A 744 1.61 -2.26 -21.51
N ARG A 745 1.15 -1.14 -22.09
CA ARG A 745 1.78 -0.50 -23.26
C ARG A 745 1.45 1.00 -23.29
N SER A 746 2.43 1.81 -23.68
CA SER A 746 2.19 3.21 -24.07
C SER A 746 1.78 3.24 -25.54
N VAL A 747 0.63 3.83 -25.83
CA VAL A 747 -0.01 3.79 -27.15
C VAL A 747 -0.15 5.20 -27.70
N PRO A 748 0.29 5.46 -28.95
CA PRO A 748 0.20 6.78 -29.56
C PRO A 748 -1.25 7.12 -29.91
N VAL A 749 -1.63 8.40 -29.76
CA VAL A 749 -3.00 8.89 -30.00
C VAL A 749 -3.60 8.45 -31.34
N ARG A 750 -2.79 8.36 -32.40
CA ARG A 750 -3.25 7.93 -33.74
C ARG A 750 -3.84 6.52 -33.74
N GLU A 751 -3.28 5.61 -32.95
CA GLU A 751 -3.73 4.21 -32.85
C GLU A 751 -5.04 4.16 -32.05
N ILE A 752 -5.12 4.93 -30.96
CA ILE A 752 -6.32 5.04 -30.12
C ILE A 752 -7.48 5.67 -30.90
N ALA A 753 -7.22 6.75 -31.63
CA ALA A 753 -8.22 7.45 -32.44
C ALA A 753 -8.74 6.58 -33.60
N ALA A 754 -7.90 5.72 -34.17
CA ALA A 754 -8.31 4.78 -35.21
C ALA A 754 -9.22 3.66 -34.66
N ALA A 755 -8.96 3.19 -33.44
CA ALA A 755 -9.80 2.19 -32.76
C ALA A 755 -11.11 2.79 -32.24
N GLY A 756 -11.08 4.02 -31.72
CA GLY A 756 -12.26 4.71 -31.18
C GLY A 756 -12.71 4.21 -29.80
N ASP A 757 -11.84 3.47 -29.10
CA ASP A 757 -12.07 2.96 -27.75
C ASP A 757 -10.91 3.31 -26.80
N LEU A 758 -11.15 3.17 -25.51
CA LEU A 758 -10.15 3.34 -24.45
C LEU A 758 -9.93 2.03 -23.67
N ALA A 759 -10.23 0.89 -24.26
CA ALA A 759 -10.16 -0.40 -23.60
C ALA A 759 -8.71 -0.94 -23.60
N PRO A 760 -8.05 -1.12 -22.44
CA PRO A 760 -6.69 -1.65 -22.39
C PRO A 760 -6.49 -2.98 -23.12
N TRP A 761 -7.49 -3.87 -23.09
CA TRP A 761 -7.43 -5.17 -23.77
C TRP A 761 -7.39 -5.08 -25.30
N SER A 762 -7.65 -3.92 -25.90
CA SER A 762 -7.49 -3.68 -27.34
C SER A 762 -6.02 -3.43 -27.74
N TYR A 763 -5.13 -3.12 -26.78
CA TYR A 763 -3.81 -2.55 -27.09
C TYR A 763 -2.61 -3.33 -26.56
N VAL A 764 -2.77 -4.19 -25.53
CA VAL A 764 -1.67 -4.81 -24.79
C VAL A 764 -1.46 -6.30 -25.06
#